data_AF-A0A3N3E4J9-F1
#
_entry.id   AF-A0A3N3E4J9-F1
#
_cell.length_a   1.000
_cell.length_b   1.000
_cell.length_c   1.000
_cell.angle_alpha   90.00
_cell.angle_beta   90.00
_cell.angle_gamma   90.00
#
_symmetry.space_group_name_H-M   'P 1'
#
loop_
_entity.id
_entity.type
_entity.pdbx_description
1 polymer ?
#
loop_
_entity_poly.entity_id
_entity_poly.type
_entity_poly.pdbx_seq_one_letter_code
_entity_poly.pdbx_strand_id
1 'polypeptide(L)'
;MRLSQLSLLIGGVLASSHVTAETLNLSQLGAQVQQQLFAMQQLATDDSNIIVHQDGRRFLQYQGKQYWVNHENFPKFPLNDAGGEYSTAFPFVDSNWEYIAYNGGFYLMHRELGVMNANDTGCYVEYLPASRGSQLEDGSYITEFDMILRTVMSDCGELAMPNLESFKVGSLSDIGVELTWDKHHPSNNYVIDLTARPANSSPIVYRYRTNEPGLYINDLEPNTRYEVEIEACNDLGCAKQQLSFTTLAERLAYNDSRTAVNHLSGSLRAHINFTQTHTSVMPNGNDELNHPNLVMDRAALLLVTPNQPAIQQMWVEVELDGISQGRFALLPPSALADTDQPDNGRSKMVFSKYAWSLPLQWDWMKPGLSLKFSDNRGREGVLAHNDLVFAGAPEMVIQNIDIGMLVEPRDQYEMIDRMPELATDYFQKIPVSKLVMADYTPLHLRKVTLPNGKVYTRASEYDKPDVYAGDMREYIGKRLISMGINNANFGIVDTAGGSAHWARPFSHITAHNNRGRYLAEDEDGNITSSVIHHGLSGGGGMVTLSGTRGNEWSHELGHNYGRGHHPKNASIHDMESGWGWDARYNRFIGNLHWSDAAQTVTNTNSGESVEPFADQFRFMREAMGGGESARTGLISNYTLEHPIAARVTQNWFNGASNVDTNSATGYSAWDQETQRYVESETNQRAVSEKGVPVITVLGIYDPTEANPSQIYPLIYSNYGNLFELPEPSNIPAQREGWVAADTITAEDRLNTEWQTIKVDNQWLPLCQFSYTSQGGTQANFIGYEEGEQCRVTSEMVWHIDGQTEVPVSESLQYQLLASKGELVGNITYTPTPELGEMTLCSLNKPGTGHDGAGFLADNKCKQIDGMKHSNGALWAYATHQGGIDQYQVESQKQCQLVVENQDGSVDKIALHGKRYSSGESNKFHLNLPAERHPERISIECSGAEGSTAILDTVLTPRNPAADELVGPVIVGQENGYRDFDVDMPSGWMAHNEQFNPAELTANQRSYLATMRLGEKSEYVCRFPMTINGNEKLLHGYVESFGNGDYQCTGGSDITVRDNQGEREMVSELNQFEWLSLYDRSQVGAPVIASPQSNATLCSLTKGGEWYGVGFVNAGGQCVQEPEVYWSNGNQWIFSSGYAVHQYR
;
A
#
# COMPACT_ATOMS: atom_id res chain seq x y z
N MET A 1 -75.04 22.57 1.33
CA MET A 1 -75.79 23.72 0.77
C MET A 1 -74.75 24.60 0.08
N ARG A 2 -74.87 24.82 -1.24
CA ARG A 2 -73.93 25.60 -2.06
C ARG A 2 -73.90 27.06 -1.62
N LEU A 3 -72.73 27.70 -1.61
CA LEU A 3 -72.62 29.17 -1.62
C LEU A 3 -71.45 29.61 -2.51
N SER A 4 -71.79 30.43 -3.49
CA SER A 4 -70.95 30.98 -4.55
C SER A 4 -70.46 32.38 -4.18
N GLN A 5 -69.16 32.59 -4.45
CA GLN A 5 -68.52 33.70 -5.15
C GLN A 5 -68.89 35.19 -4.92
N LEU A 6 -67.79 35.91 -4.65
CA LEU A 6 -67.35 37.23 -5.13
C LEU A 6 -68.06 38.50 -4.64
N SER A 7 -67.30 39.30 -3.89
CA SER A 7 -67.23 40.76 -4.02
C SER A 7 -65.84 41.21 -3.56
N LEU A 8 -65.00 41.64 -4.51
CA LEU A 8 -63.74 42.34 -4.28
C LEU A 8 -64.05 43.79 -3.87
N LEU A 9 -63.48 44.23 -2.76
CA LEU A 9 -63.43 45.62 -2.32
C LEU A 9 -61.96 46.06 -2.39
N ILE A 10 -61.67 46.94 -3.34
CA ILE A 10 -60.44 47.74 -3.38
C ILE A 10 -60.64 48.90 -2.41
N GLY A 11 -59.81 48.96 -1.36
CA GLY A 11 -59.78 50.02 -0.37
C GLY A 11 -58.34 50.18 0.12
N GLY A 12 -57.79 51.38 -0.07
CA GLY A 12 -56.35 51.65 -0.09
C GLY A 12 -55.59 51.45 1.22
N VAL A 13 -54.27 51.28 1.06
CA VAL A 13 -53.28 51.72 2.03
C VAL A 13 -52.17 52.43 1.25
N LEU A 14 -52.21 53.76 1.29
CA LEU A 14 -51.02 54.61 1.15
C LEU A 14 -50.31 54.57 2.50
N ALA A 15 -49.24 53.79 2.58
CA ALA A 15 -48.24 53.93 3.62
C ALA A 15 -46.91 54.22 2.91
N SER A 16 -46.39 55.40 3.17
CA SER A 16 -45.06 55.85 2.80
C SER A 16 -44.01 54.97 3.49
N SER A 17 -43.54 53.93 2.80
CA SER A 17 -42.26 53.30 3.08
C SER A 17 -41.16 54.16 2.48
N HIS A 18 -40.16 54.51 3.29
CA HIS A 18 -38.84 54.81 2.73
C HIS A 18 -38.38 53.55 1.98
N VAL A 19 -38.55 53.56 0.66
CA VAL A 19 -37.96 52.56 -0.22
C VAL A 19 -36.48 52.89 -0.26
N THR A 20 -35.66 52.14 0.48
CA THR A 20 -34.28 51.93 0.06
C THR A 20 -34.37 51.36 -1.35
N ALA A 21 -33.81 52.05 -2.35
CA ALA A 21 -33.79 51.56 -3.72
C ALA A 21 -33.11 50.18 -3.71
N GLU A 22 -33.90 49.11 -3.86
CA GLU A 22 -33.35 47.80 -4.19
C GLU A 22 -32.80 47.90 -5.61
N THR A 23 -31.53 47.54 -5.79
CA THR A 23 -30.93 47.42 -7.12
C THR A 23 -31.69 46.33 -7.89
N LEU A 24 -32.43 46.72 -8.92
CA LEU A 24 -33.23 45.80 -9.74
C LEU A 24 -32.36 45.15 -10.80
N ASN A 25 -32.51 43.83 -10.97
CA ASN A 25 -31.96 43.15 -12.15
C ASN A 25 -32.77 43.51 -13.41
N LEU A 26 -32.21 43.25 -14.59
CA LEU A 26 -32.80 43.63 -15.88
C LEU A 26 -34.24 43.12 -16.06
N SER A 27 -34.53 41.90 -15.64
CA SER A 27 -35.87 41.31 -15.72
C SER A 27 -36.89 42.04 -14.85
N GLN A 28 -36.52 42.33 -13.60
CA GLN A 28 -37.36 43.07 -12.63
C GLN A 28 -37.55 44.52 -13.06
N LEU A 29 -36.47 45.15 -13.53
CA LEU A 29 -36.46 46.51 -14.06
C LEU A 29 -37.44 46.64 -15.23
N GLY A 30 -37.36 45.72 -16.19
CA GLY A 30 -38.30 45.68 -17.32
C GLY A 30 -39.76 45.51 -16.88
N ALA A 31 -40.02 44.61 -15.91
CA ALA A 31 -41.36 44.40 -15.38
C ALA A 31 -41.91 45.65 -14.64
N GLN A 32 -41.09 46.35 -13.86
CA GLN A 32 -41.50 47.59 -13.19
C GLN A 32 -41.69 48.74 -14.18
N VAL A 33 -40.81 48.90 -15.18
CA VAL A 33 -40.99 49.87 -16.27
C VAL A 33 -42.32 49.60 -16.97
N GLN A 34 -42.62 48.34 -17.28
CA GLN A 34 -43.89 47.95 -17.87
C GLN A 34 -45.09 48.32 -16.97
N GLN A 35 -45.08 47.88 -15.72
CA GLN A 35 -46.16 48.16 -14.77
C GLN A 35 -46.42 49.66 -14.63
N GLN A 36 -45.35 50.45 -14.57
CA GLN A 36 -45.42 51.90 -14.43
C GLN A 36 -45.96 52.57 -15.69
N LEU A 37 -45.54 52.14 -16.88
CA LEU A 37 -46.08 52.62 -18.16
C LEU A 37 -47.58 52.33 -18.28
N PHE A 38 -48.03 51.13 -17.90
CA PHE A 38 -49.45 50.77 -17.89
C PHE A 38 -50.24 51.55 -16.83
N ALA A 39 -49.66 51.83 -15.65
CA ALA A 39 -50.29 52.69 -14.65
C ALA A 39 -50.49 54.11 -15.17
N MET A 40 -49.48 54.68 -15.84
CA MET A 40 -49.57 55.98 -16.50
C MET A 40 -50.59 55.97 -17.65
N GLN A 41 -50.62 54.92 -18.46
CA GLN A 41 -51.62 54.74 -19.52
C GLN A 41 -53.05 54.73 -18.95
N GLN A 42 -53.28 54.00 -17.86
CA GLN A 42 -54.58 53.94 -17.20
C GLN A 42 -55.00 55.31 -16.67
N LEU A 43 -54.07 56.08 -16.08
CA LEU A 43 -54.34 57.46 -15.64
C LEU A 43 -54.71 58.36 -16.82
N ALA A 44 -54.10 58.15 -17.99
CA ALA A 44 -54.37 58.90 -19.20
C ALA A 44 -55.72 58.57 -19.88
N THR A 45 -56.44 57.55 -19.40
CA THR A 45 -57.84 57.27 -19.83
C THR A 45 -58.86 58.19 -19.16
N ASP A 46 -58.51 58.80 -18.03
CA ASP A 46 -59.32 59.78 -17.34
C ASP A 46 -58.94 61.18 -17.82
N ASP A 47 -59.87 61.84 -18.52
CA ASP A 47 -59.64 63.18 -19.09
C ASP A 47 -59.33 64.24 -18.03
N SER A 48 -59.64 64.01 -16.74
CA SER A 48 -59.26 64.92 -15.65
C SER A 48 -57.75 64.97 -15.40
N ASN A 49 -57.00 63.94 -15.83
CA ASN A 49 -55.55 63.88 -15.76
C ASN A 49 -54.88 64.38 -17.05
N ILE A 50 -55.64 64.81 -18.07
CA ILE A 50 -55.14 65.20 -19.39
C ILE A 50 -55.26 66.72 -19.62
N ILE A 51 -54.17 67.33 -20.08
CA ILE A 51 -54.16 68.69 -20.61
C ILE A 51 -54.00 68.64 -22.12
N VAL A 52 -54.93 69.28 -22.84
CA VAL A 52 -54.84 69.44 -24.29
C VAL A 52 -54.21 70.79 -24.61
N HIS A 53 -53.07 70.78 -25.30
CA HIS A 53 -52.39 72.00 -25.75
C HIS A 53 -53.05 72.58 -27.00
N GLN A 54 -52.73 73.83 -27.36
CA GLN A 54 -53.34 74.55 -28.49
C GLN A 54 -53.16 73.87 -29.86
N ASP A 55 -52.19 72.95 -29.97
CA ASP A 55 -51.89 72.16 -31.16
C ASP A 55 -52.62 70.80 -31.20
N GLY A 56 -53.54 70.56 -30.25
CA GLY A 56 -54.34 69.34 -30.17
C GLY A 56 -53.62 68.16 -29.51
N ARG A 57 -52.35 68.30 -29.08
CA ARG A 57 -51.64 67.24 -28.36
C ARG A 57 -52.17 67.09 -26.93
N ARG A 58 -52.36 65.84 -26.51
CA ARG A 58 -52.80 65.46 -25.16
C ARG A 58 -51.59 65.17 -24.28
N PHE A 59 -51.56 65.74 -23.08
CA PHE A 59 -50.49 65.55 -22.11
C PHE A 59 -51.05 65.01 -20.79
N LEU A 60 -50.50 63.90 -20.30
CA LEU A 60 -50.78 63.38 -18.97
C LEU A 60 -50.05 64.23 -17.92
N GLN A 61 -50.80 64.78 -16.95
CA GLN A 61 -50.20 65.30 -15.73
C GLN A 61 -49.90 64.16 -14.77
N TYR A 62 -48.62 63.92 -14.50
CA TYR A 62 -48.19 62.90 -13.56
C TYR A 62 -47.06 63.44 -12.68
N GLN A 63 -47.30 63.45 -11.36
CA GLN A 63 -46.35 63.90 -10.34
C GLN A 63 -45.66 65.26 -10.65
N GLY A 64 -46.42 66.25 -11.12
CA GLY A 64 -45.90 67.59 -11.43
C GLY A 64 -45.17 67.71 -12.77
N LYS A 65 -45.16 66.66 -13.59
CA LYS A 65 -44.64 66.63 -14.97
C LYS A 65 -45.76 66.44 -15.99
N GLN A 66 -45.49 66.82 -17.24
CA GLN A 66 -46.40 66.65 -18.38
C GLN A 66 -45.78 65.69 -19.39
N TYR A 67 -46.44 64.55 -19.63
CA TYR A 67 -45.99 63.55 -20.61
C TYR A 67 -46.91 63.57 -21.82
N TRP A 68 -46.36 63.82 -23.01
CA TRP A 68 -47.16 63.78 -24.25
C TRP A 68 -47.65 62.34 -24.46
N VAL A 69 -48.96 62.08 -24.45
CA VAL A 69 -49.47 60.73 -24.68
C VAL A 69 -49.70 60.45 -26.16
N ASN A 70 -49.44 59.22 -26.59
CA ASN A 70 -49.74 58.76 -27.94
C ASN A 70 -51.25 58.48 -28.13
N HIS A 71 -51.62 57.95 -29.30
CA HIS A 71 -53.01 57.65 -29.64
C HIS A 71 -53.60 56.46 -28.86
N GLU A 72 -52.77 55.71 -28.14
CA GLU A 72 -53.15 54.61 -27.24
C GLU A 72 -53.03 54.99 -25.76
N ASN A 73 -52.89 56.28 -25.46
CA ASN A 73 -52.72 56.87 -24.13
C ASN A 73 -51.40 56.56 -23.40
N PHE A 74 -50.41 55.97 -24.07
CA PHE A 74 -49.09 55.73 -23.49
C PHE A 74 -48.20 57.00 -23.52
N PRO A 75 -47.40 57.26 -22.47
CA PRO A 75 -46.58 58.47 -22.37
C PRO A 75 -45.34 58.45 -23.27
N LYS A 76 -45.04 59.57 -23.90
CA LYS A 76 -43.78 59.83 -24.62
C LYS A 76 -42.81 60.60 -23.74
N PHE A 77 -41.53 60.30 -23.91
CA PHE A 77 -40.43 60.84 -23.11
C PHE A 77 -39.54 61.80 -23.93
N PRO A 78 -38.93 62.81 -23.26
CA PRO A 78 -38.03 63.79 -23.89
C PRO A 78 -36.66 63.18 -24.25
N LEU A 79 -35.79 63.92 -24.94
CA LEU A 79 -34.49 63.41 -25.41
C LEU A 79 -33.45 63.11 -24.30
N ASN A 80 -33.68 63.58 -23.07
CA ASN A 80 -32.82 63.31 -21.91
C ASN A 80 -33.59 63.59 -20.61
N ASP A 81 -33.02 63.19 -19.47
CA ASP A 81 -33.61 63.41 -18.14
C ASP A 81 -33.19 64.74 -17.48
N ALA A 82 -32.77 65.77 -18.24
CA ALA A 82 -32.31 67.02 -17.64
C ALA A 82 -33.42 67.76 -16.85
N GLY A 83 -34.68 67.50 -17.19
CA GLY A 83 -35.85 68.00 -16.46
C GLY A 83 -36.33 67.06 -15.35
N GLY A 84 -35.84 65.82 -15.25
CA GLY A 84 -36.31 64.82 -14.29
C GLY A 84 -37.58 64.07 -14.71
N GLU A 85 -37.98 64.12 -15.98
CA GLU A 85 -39.14 63.39 -16.51
C GLU A 85 -38.99 61.86 -16.42
N TYR A 86 -37.82 61.30 -16.69
CA TYR A 86 -37.56 59.86 -16.53
C TYR A 86 -37.49 59.47 -15.06
N SER A 87 -36.71 60.17 -14.25
CA SER A 87 -36.58 59.87 -12.81
C SER A 87 -37.89 60.08 -12.03
N THR A 88 -38.76 60.99 -12.48
CA THR A 88 -40.12 61.13 -11.92
C THR A 88 -41.03 59.97 -12.35
N ALA A 89 -40.97 59.56 -13.62
CA ALA A 89 -41.80 58.46 -14.11
C ALA A 89 -41.35 57.10 -13.56
N PHE A 90 -40.05 56.90 -13.38
CA PHE A 90 -39.45 55.63 -12.99
C PHE A 90 -38.49 55.82 -11.80
N PRO A 91 -39.01 56.17 -10.62
CA PRO A 91 -38.17 56.50 -9.45
C PRO A 91 -37.39 55.30 -8.87
N PHE A 92 -37.61 54.10 -9.41
CA PHE A 92 -36.98 52.84 -9.02
C PHE A 92 -35.74 52.48 -9.87
N VAL A 93 -35.41 53.29 -10.87
CA VAL A 93 -34.21 53.07 -11.69
C VAL A 93 -33.03 53.73 -11.02
N ASP A 94 -32.04 52.93 -10.65
CA ASP A 94 -30.83 53.39 -9.98
C ASP A 94 -29.75 53.90 -10.96
N SER A 95 -28.59 54.28 -10.42
CA SER A 95 -27.48 54.84 -11.19
C SER A 95 -26.76 53.85 -12.11
N ASN A 96 -26.98 52.54 -11.97
CA ASN A 96 -26.35 51.51 -12.80
C ASN A 96 -26.97 51.43 -14.21
N TRP A 97 -28.14 52.05 -14.38
CA TRP A 97 -28.88 52.08 -15.63
C TRP A 97 -28.85 53.47 -16.27
N GLU A 98 -28.89 53.51 -17.59
CA GLU A 98 -28.90 54.74 -18.38
C GLU A 98 -30.02 54.72 -19.43
N TYR A 99 -30.76 55.83 -19.51
CA TYR A 99 -31.77 56.04 -20.53
C TYR A 99 -31.15 56.54 -21.83
N ILE A 100 -31.36 55.81 -22.92
CA ILE A 100 -31.04 56.23 -24.28
C ILE A 100 -32.34 56.56 -24.99
N ALA A 101 -32.64 57.84 -25.16
CA ALA A 101 -33.88 58.29 -25.79
C ALA A 101 -33.94 57.89 -27.27
N TYR A 102 -35.08 57.34 -27.71
CA TYR A 102 -35.29 56.96 -29.11
C TYR A 102 -36.78 57.05 -29.50
N ASN A 103 -37.09 57.79 -30.57
CA ASN A 103 -38.44 57.93 -31.14
C ASN A 103 -39.58 58.25 -30.13
N GLY A 104 -39.30 59.07 -29.12
CA GLY A 104 -40.25 59.43 -28.07
C GLY A 104 -40.46 58.34 -27.01
N GLY A 105 -39.75 57.23 -27.12
CA GLY A 105 -39.53 56.24 -26.06
C GLY A 105 -38.08 56.25 -25.60
N PHE A 106 -37.59 55.10 -25.14
CA PHE A 106 -36.23 54.94 -24.66
C PHE A 106 -35.78 53.48 -24.63
N TYR A 107 -34.47 53.30 -24.65
CA TYR A 107 -33.80 52.08 -24.17
C TYR A 107 -33.26 52.35 -22.77
N LEU A 108 -33.38 51.37 -21.89
CA LEU A 108 -32.77 51.41 -20.57
C LEU A 108 -31.65 50.35 -20.54
N MET A 109 -30.41 50.83 -20.48
CA MET A 109 -29.21 50.01 -20.66
C MET A 109 -28.34 50.03 -19.42
N HIS A 110 -27.72 48.90 -19.06
CA HIS A 110 -26.76 48.86 -17.97
C HIS A 110 -25.47 49.57 -18.39
N ARG A 111 -24.89 50.41 -17.53
CA ARG A 111 -23.71 51.23 -17.86
C ARG A 111 -22.46 50.40 -18.21
N GLU A 112 -22.32 49.23 -17.62
CA GLU A 112 -21.16 48.35 -17.84
C GLU A 112 -21.43 47.19 -18.79
N LEU A 113 -22.70 46.75 -18.90
CA LEU A 113 -23.08 45.48 -19.55
C LEU A 113 -24.03 45.67 -20.73
N GLY A 114 -24.57 46.88 -20.91
CA GLY A 114 -25.56 47.17 -21.93
C GLY A 114 -24.95 47.14 -23.33
N VAL A 115 -25.39 46.19 -24.15
CA VAL A 115 -25.05 46.10 -25.58
C VAL A 115 -26.34 46.13 -26.39
N MET A 116 -26.30 46.81 -27.54
CA MET A 116 -27.38 46.80 -28.53
C MET A 116 -26.77 46.54 -29.90
N ASN A 117 -27.11 45.39 -30.49
CA ASN A 117 -26.59 44.98 -31.79
C ASN A 117 -27.55 45.33 -32.92
N ALA A 118 -27.02 45.36 -34.14
CA ALA A 118 -27.79 45.71 -35.34
C ALA A 118 -28.88 44.68 -35.74
N ASN A 119 -28.90 43.51 -35.10
CA ASN A 119 -29.84 42.41 -35.34
C ASN A 119 -30.91 42.28 -34.22
N ASP A 120 -31.17 43.36 -33.48
CA ASP A 120 -32.11 43.41 -32.35
C ASP A 120 -31.77 42.45 -31.19
N THR A 121 -30.52 41.94 -31.12
CA THR A 121 -30.00 41.27 -29.92
C THR A 121 -29.29 42.27 -29.00
N GLY A 122 -29.24 41.96 -27.72
CA GLY A 122 -28.59 42.83 -26.74
C GLY A 122 -29.07 42.61 -25.31
N CYS A 123 -28.81 43.62 -24.47
CA CYS A 123 -29.06 43.63 -23.04
C CYS A 123 -29.69 44.96 -22.58
N TYR A 124 -31.03 45.07 -22.68
CA TYR A 124 -31.75 46.33 -22.41
C TYR A 124 -33.26 46.15 -22.22
N VAL A 125 -33.90 47.13 -21.58
CA VAL A 125 -35.36 47.31 -21.66
C VAL A 125 -35.66 48.28 -22.80
N GLU A 126 -36.52 47.89 -23.74
CA GLU A 126 -36.96 48.74 -24.84
C GLU A 126 -38.40 49.17 -24.61
N TYR A 127 -38.63 50.48 -24.70
CA TYR A 127 -39.96 51.05 -24.78
C TYR A 127 -40.04 52.03 -25.94
N LEU A 128 -40.91 51.76 -26.92
CA LEU A 128 -41.23 52.65 -28.02
C LEU A 128 -42.75 52.84 -28.09
N PRO A 129 -43.28 54.05 -27.85
CA PRO A 129 -44.71 54.31 -27.88
C PRO A 129 -45.27 54.16 -29.30
N ALA A 130 -46.46 53.57 -29.45
CA ALA A 130 -47.12 53.45 -30.74
C ALA A 130 -47.22 54.82 -31.43
N SER A 131 -46.97 54.85 -32.74
CA SER A 131 -46.90 56.08 -33.52
C SER A 131 -47.62 55.93 -34.85
N ARG A 132 -48.22 57.04 -35.28
CA ARG A 132 -48.94 57.14 -36.56
C ARG A 132 -48.39 58.34 -37.32
N GLY A 133 -48.18 58.16 -38.61
CA GLY A 133 -47.81 59.21 -39.56
C GLY A 133 -49.00 60.09 -39.90
N SER A 134 -48.95 60.82 -41.01
CA SER A 134 -50.11 61.58 -41.49
C SER A 134 -51.24 60.62 -41.89
N GLN A 135 -52.47 60.98 -41.54
CA GLN A 135 -53.66 60.24 -41.92
C GLN A 135 -54.00 60.53 -43.39
N LEU A 136 -54.20 59.48 -44.18
CA LEU A 136 -54.63 59.54 -45.57
C LEU A 136 -56.14 59.84 -45.65
N GLU A 137 -56.61 60.27 -46.83
CA GLU A 137 -58.03 60.61 -47.06
C GLU A 137 -58.99 59.43 -46.80
N ASP A 138 -58.50 58.18 -46.86
CA ASP A 138 -59.28 56.97 -46.59
C ASP A 138 -59.34 56.56 -45.10
N GLY A 139 -58.71 57.36 -44.23
CA GLY A 139 -58.66 57.12 -42.78
C GLY A 139 -57.50 56.23 -42.32
N SER A 140 -56.73 55.63 -43.23
CA SER A 140 -55.48 54.90 -42.92
C SER A 140 -54.31 55.85 -42.66
N TYR A 141 -53.19 55.36 -42.13
CA TYR A 141 -52.01 56.18 -41.82
C TYR A 141 -50.83 55.81 -42.73
N ILE A 142 -50.05 56.80 -43.20
CA ILE A 142 -48.88 56.60 -44.08
C ILE A 142 -47.86 55.63 -43.47
N THR A 143 -47.70 55.70 -42.15
CA THR A 143 -46.91 54.75 -41.35
C THR A 143 -47.65 54.54 -40.04
N GLU A 144 -47.80 53.30 -39.61
CA GLU A 144 -48.32 52.94 -38.29
C GLU A 144 -47.34 51.94 -37.66
N PHE A 145 -46.84 52.30 -36.49
CA PHE A 145 -45.97 51.44 -35.69
C PHE A 145 -46.69 51.12 -34.40
N ASP A 146 -46.81 49.83 -34.10
CA ASP A 146 -47.29 49.33 -32.82
C ASP A 146 -46.33 49.72 -31.70
N MET A 147 -46.82 49.71 -30.46
CA MET A 147 -45.97 49.90 -29.30
C MET A 147 -45.03 48.70 -29.14
N ILE A 148 -43.74 48.98 -28.91
CA ILE A 148 -42.76 47.97 -28.53
C ILE A 148 -42.47 48.16 -27.04
N LEU A 149 -42.68 47.10 -26.27
CA LEU A 149 -42.26 47.02 -24.88
C LEU A 149 -41.74 45.62 -24.61
N ARG A 150 -40.43 45.49 -24.44
CA ARG A 150 -39.78 44.20 -24.20
C ARG A 150 -38.50 44.36 -23.39
N THR A 151 -38.14 43.29 -22.69
CA THR A 151 -36.82 43.13 -22.07
C THR A 151 -35.99 42.19 -22.94
N VAL A 152 -34.86 42.66 -23.45
CA VAL A 152 -33.97 41.89 -24.33
C VAL A 152 -32.75 41.44 -23.51
N MET A 153 -32.51 40.12 -23.49
CA MET A 153 -31.42 39.47 -22.72
C MET A 153 -30.64 38.46 -23.60
N SER A 154 -30.69 38.63 -24.92
CA SER A 154 -30.16 37.66 -25.89
C SER A 154 -28.65 37.78 -26.09
N ASP A 155 -28.04 38.90 -25.70
CA ASP A 155 -26.60 39.13 -25.76
C ASP A 155 -26.19 40.15 -24.69
N CYS A 156 -25.81 39.66 -23.52
CA CYS A 156 -25.37 40.43 -22.36
C CYS A 156 -23.87 40.27 -22.07
N GLY A 157 -23.07 40.00 -23.12
CA GLY A 157 -21.63 39.74 -23.00
C GLY A 157 -21.34 38.40 -22.33
N GLU A 158 -20.45 38.37 -21.34
CA GLU A 158 -20.14 37.16 -20.55
C GLU A 158 -21.22 36.82 -19.51
N LEU A 159 -22.13 37.76 -19.23
CA LEU A 159 -23.19 37.55 -18.26
C LEU A 159 -24.36 36.80 -18.92
N ALA A 160 -24.77 35.69 -18.30
CA ALA A 160 -25.91 34.89 -18.73
C ALA A 160 -26.93 34.73 -17.59
N MET A 161 -28.18 34.42 -17.93
CA MET A 161 -29.18 34.07 -16.92
C MET A 161 -28.67 32.93 -16.06
N PRO A 162 -28.83 32.99 -14.72
CA PRO A 162 -28.44 31.87 -13.86
C PRO A 162 -29.11 30.56 -14.31
N ASN A 163 -28.34 29.48 -14.37
CA ASN A 163 -28.83 28.12 -14.62
C ASN A 163 -28.65 27.28 -13.34
N LEU A 164 -29.62 26.41 -13.05
CA LEU A 164 -29.67 25.54 -11.86
C LEU A 164 -30.01 24.08 -12.21
N GLU A 165 -29.89 23.68 -13.48
CA GLU A 165 -30.16 22.30 -13.93
C GLU A 165 -29.30 21.25 -13.21
N SER A 166 -28.08 21.60 -12.80
CA SER A 166 -27.17 20.72 -12.05
C SER A 166 -27.40 20.72 -10.53
N PHE A 167 -28.38 21.48 -10.02
CA PHE A 167 -28.68 21.52 -8.59
C PHE A 167 -29.13 20.15 -8.07
N LYS A 168 -28.37 19.60 -7.13
CA LYS A 168 -28.59 18.27 -6.57
C LYS A 168 -28.07 18.16 -5.14
N VAL A 169 -28.50 17.09 -4.47
CA VAL A 169 -27.83 16.60 -3.26
C VAL A 169 -26.50 15.96 -3.69
N GLY A 170 -25.38 16.53 -3.23
CA GLY A 170 -24.04 16.01 -3.47
C GLY A 170 -23.72 14.83 -2.55
N SER A 171 -24.00 14.98 -1.25
CA SER A 171 -23.79 13.95 -0.24
C SER A 171 -24.79 14.09 0.90
N LEU A 172 -24.98 13.00 1.67
CA LEU A 172 -26.01 12.92 2.70
C LEU A 172 -25.57 12.03 3.87
N SER A 173 -25.82 12.48 5.09
CA SER A 173 -25.64 11.70 6.33
C SER A 173 -26.94 11.64 7.15
N ASP A 174 -26.85 11.10 8.37
CA ASP A 174 -27.94 11.12 9.34
C ASP A 174 -28.21 12.52 9.91
N ILE A 175 -27.20 13.39 9.94
CA ILE A 175 -27.33 14.75 10.50
C ILE A 175 -26.92 15.88 9.56
N GLY A 176 -26.67 15.60 8.28
CA GLY A 176 -26.22 16.64 7.36
C GLY A 176 -26.43 16.33 5.89
N VAL A 177 -26.39 17.39 5.08
CA VAL A 177 -26.55 17.33 3.63
C VAL A 177 -25.57 18.29 2.97
N GLU A 178 -25.01 17.87 1.85
CA GLU A 178 -24.31 18.76 0.93
C GLU A 178 -25.19 19.00 -0.28
N LEU A 179 -25.36 20.26 -0.64
CA LEU A 179 -26.04 20.71 -1.84
C LEU A 179 -24.99 21.24 -2.82
N THR A 180 -25.09 20.85 -4.09
CA THR A 180 -24.10 21.21 -5.14
C THR A 180 -24.80 21.65 -6.42
N TRP A 181 -24.17 22.57 -7.15
CA TRP A 181 -24.62 23.09 -8.45
C TRP A 181 -23.43 23.68 -9.22
N ASP A 182 -23.57 23.99 -10.50
CA ASP A 182 -22.49 24.61 -11.26
C ASP A 182 -22.43 26.13 -11.06
N LYS A 183 -21.20 26.67 -10.91
CA LYS A 183 -20.98 28.12 -10.90
C LYS A 183 -20.89 28.63 -12.32
N HIS A 184 -22.01 29.10 -12.86
CA HIS A 184 -22.07 29.61 -14.23
C HIS A 184 -21.46 31.00 -14.42
N HIS A 185 -21.48 31.87 -13.39
CA HIS A 185 -20.88 33.20 -13.47
C HIS A 185 -20.43 33.69 -12.07
N PRO A 186 -19.31 34.43 -11.95
CA PRO A 186 -18.82 34.95 -10.66
C PRO A 186 -19.77 35.88 -9.90
N SER A 187 -20.64 36.60 -10.60
CA SER A 187 -21.62 37.53 -10.00
C SER A 187 -22.90 36.85 -9.49
N ASN A 188 -23.07 35.54 -9.72
CA ASN A 188 -24.24 34.82 -9.23
C ASN A 188 -24.19 34.71 -7.70
N ASN A 189 -25.25 35.17 -7.05
CA ASN A 189 -25.47 34.98 -5.62
C ASN A 189 -26.60 33.97 -5.40
N TYR A 190 -26.45 33.11 -4.41
CA TYR A 190 -27.38 32.01 -4.15
C TYR A 190 -28.05 32.17 -2.78
N VAL A 191 -29.37 32.00 -2.75
CA VAL A 191 -30.19 31.91 -1.53
C VAL A 191 -30.77 30.52 -1.46
N ILE A 192 -30.60 29.85 -0.32
CA ILE A 192 -31.10 28.49 -0.10
C ILE A 192 -32.05 28.51 1.09
N ASP A 193 -33.30 28.12 0.88
CA ASP A 193 -34.30 27.94 1.92
C ASP A 193 -34.53 26.45 2.17
N LEU A 194 -34.08 25.96 3.32
CA LEU A 194 -34.29 24.60 3.80
C LEU A 194 -35.52 24.57 4.72
N THR A 195 -36.56 23.86 4.31
CA THR A 195 -37.80 23.70 5.08
C THR A 195 -37.86 22.33 5.74
N ALA A 196 -37.88 22.32 7.07
CA ALA A 196 -38.17 21.14 7.88
C ALA A 196 -39.68 21.04 8.15
N ARG A 197 -40.26 19.84 8.06
CA ARG A 197 -41.68 19.58 8.40
C ARG A 197 -41.80 18.52 9.50
N PRO A 198 -41.50 18.87 10.77
CA PRO A 198 -41.64 17.91 11.87
C PRO A 198 -43.12 17.54 12.06
N ALA A 199 -43.38 16.27 12.40
CA ALA A 199 -44.73 15.78 12.60
C ALA A 199 -45.49 16.62 13.64
N ASN A 200 -46.71 17.06 13.31
CA ASN A 200 -47.58 17.88 14.17
C ASN A 200 -47.06 19.29 14.52
N SER A 201 -46.18 19.88 13.72
CA SER A 201 -45.67 21.24 13.91
C SER A 201 -45.74 22.08 12.63
N SER A 202 -45.64 23.41 12.77
CA SER A 202 -45.52 24.30 11.61
C SER A 202 -44.15 24.14 10.94
N PRO A 203 -44.05 24.26 9.61
CA PRO A 203 -42.77 24.17 8.91
C PRO A 203 -41.78 25.23 9.44
N ILE A 204 -40.53 24.83 9.63
CA ILE A 204 -39.43 25.73 10.01
C ILE A 204 -38.55 25.93 8.78
N VAL A 205 -38.35 27.19 8.38
CA VAL A 205 -37.52 27.55 7.21
C VAL A 205 -36.20 28.14 7.69
N TYR A 206 -35.10 27.52 7.28
CA TYR A 206 -33.74 27.99 7.51
C TYR A 206 -33.19 28.57 6.21
N ARG A 207 -32.78 29.85 6.25
CA ARG A 207 -32.28 30.58 5.08
C ARG A 207 -30.76 30.72 5.12
N TYR A 208 -30.11 30.33 4.03
CA TYR A 208 -28.67 30.40 3.82
C TYR A 208 -28.33 31.25 2.60
N ARG A 209 -27.15 31.87 2.59
CA ARG A 209 -26.64 32.68 1.49
C ARG A 209 -25.20 32.28 1.19
N THR A 210 -24.87 32.12 -0.09
CA THR A 210 -23.51 31.79 -0.53
C THR A 210 -23.26 32.29 -1.95
N ASN A 211 -21.99 32.49 -2.29
CA ASN A 211 -21.53 32.82 -3.65
C ASN A 211 -20.72 31.67 -4.26
N GLU A 212 -20.69 30.53 -3.58
CA GLU A 212 -19.94 29.34 -3.94
C GLU A 212 -20.88 28.23 -4.44
N PRO A 213 -20.44 27.36 -5.36
CA PRO A 213 -21.26 26.33 -6.03
C PRO A 213 -21.68 25.15 -5.14
N GLY A 214 -21.61 25.32 -3.82
CA GLY A 214 -21.94 24.27 -2.87
C GLY A 214 -22.18 24.82 -1.47
N LEU A 215 -22.95 24.05 -0.70
CA LEU A 215 -23.30 24.37 0.68
C LEU A 215 -23.52 23.09 1.49
N TYR A 216 -22.76 22.92 2.56
CA TYR A 216 -23.03 21.90 3.58
C TYR A 216 -23.93 22.48 4.68
N ILE A 217 -24.96 21.72 5.06
CA ILE A 217 -25.86 22.02 6.16
C ILE A 217 -25.81 20.85 7.14
N ASN A 218 -25.48 21.14 8.40
CA ASN A 218 -25.36 20.18 9.48
C ASN A 218 -26.54 20.28 10.48
N ASP A 219 -26.45 19.52 11.58
CA ASP A 219 -27.39 19.51 12.70
C ASP A 219 -28.85 19.21 12.28
N LEU A 220 -29.01 18.37 11.26
CA LEU A 220 -30.31 17.85 10.82
C LEU A 220 -30.75 16.66 11.68
N GLU A 221 -32.05 16.38 11.69
CA GLU A 221 -32.62 15.24 12.40
C GLU A 221 -32.53 13.98 11.51
N PRO A 222 -32.13 12.81 12.04
CA PRO A 222 -32.16 11.55 11.30
C PRO A 222 -33.56 11.16 10.83
N ASN A 223 -33.65 10.37 9.74
CA ASN A 223 -34.91 9.89 9.15
C ASN A 223 -35.96 11.00 8.87
N THR A 224 -35.52 12.22 8.59
CA THR A 224 -36.39 13.39 8.47
C THR A 224 -36.37 13.93 7.06
N ARG A 225 -37.55 14.22 6.51
CA ARG A 225 -37.71 14.79 5.17
C ARG A 225 -37.58 16.30 5.20
N TYR A 226 -36.77 16.82 4.29
CA TYR A 226 -36.58 18.25 4.07
C TYR A 226 -36.92 18.63 2.63
N GLU A 227 -37.43 19.84 2.47
CA GLU A 227 -37.63 20.50 1.17
C GLU A 227 -36.61 21.63 1.04
N VAL A 228 -35.94 21.73 -0.10
CA VAL A 228 -34.99 22.81 -0.38
C VAL A 228 -35.42 23.57 -1.61
N GLU A 229 -35.49 24.90 -1.50
CA GLU A 229 -35.54 25.82 -2.64
C GLU A 229 -34.20 26.55 -2.74
N ILE A 230 -33.61 26.58 -3.93
CA ILE A 230 -32.47 27.43 -4.27
C ILE A 230 -32.92 28.51 -5.25
N GLU A 231 -32.49 29.74 -5.01
CA GLU A 231 -32.66 30.90 -5.88
C GLU A 231 -31.27 31.45 -6.22
N ALA A 232 -30.93 31.48 -7.50
CA ALA A 232 -29.70 32.06 -8.01
C ALA A 232 -30.02 33.37 -8.73
N CYS A 233 -29.41 34.48 -8.32
CA CYS A 233 -29.67 35.80 -8.90
C CYS A 233 -28.37 36.47 -9.37
N ASN A 234 -28.47 37.20 -10.48
CA ASN A 234 -27.47 38.16 -10.94
C ASN A 234 -28.15 39.40 -11.53
N ASP A 235 -27.38 40.28 -12.18
CA ASP A 235 -27.89 41.53 -12.74
C ASP A 235 -28.88 41.35 -13.90
N LEU A 236 -29.01 40.16 -14.49
CA LEU A 236 -30.01 39.87 -15.52
C LEU A 236 -31.35 39.42 -14.92
N GLY A 237 -31.30 38.54 -13.93
CA GLY A 237 -32.49 37.90 -13.38
C GLY A 237 -32.18 36.86 -12.33
N CYS A 238 -33.24 36.17 -11.88
CA CYS A 238 -33.14 35.06 -10.94
C CYS A 238 -33.69 33.77 -11.55
N ALA A 239 -33.05 32.65 -11.24
CA ALA A 239 -33.57 31.31 -11.49
C ALA A 239 -33.85 30.60 -10.17
N LYS A 240 -34.85 29.71 -10.16
CA LYS A 240 -35.22 28.90 -8.99
C LYS A 240 -35.24 27.43 -9.34
N GLN A 241 -34.86 26.60 -8.36
CA GLN A 241 -35.04 25.16 -8.42
C GLN A 241 -35.39 24.63 -7.03
N GLN A 242 -36.11 23.51 -6.97
CA GLN A 242 -36.43 22.85 -5.71
C GLN A 242 -36.16 21.35 -5.78
N LEU A 243 -35.82 20.77 -4.64
CA LEU A 243 -35.73 19.32 -4.46
C LEU A 243 -36.16 18.93 -3.04
N SER A 244 -36.32 17.63 -2.79
CA SER A 244 -36.51 17.12 -1.44
C SER A 244 -35.59 15.93 -1.19
N PHE A 245 -35.14 15.78 0.05
CA PHE A 245 -34.35 14.63 0.49
C PHE A 245 -34.81 14.18 1.88
N THR A 246 -34.43 12.97 2.25
CA THR A 246 -34.65 12.43 3.60
C THR A 246 -33.31 12.04 4.16
N THR A 247 -32.94 12.58 5.32
CA THR A 247 -31.70 12.20 6.02
C THR A 247 -31.66 10.71 6.35
N LEU A 248 -30.45 10.18 6.51
CA LEU A 248 -30.26 8.76 6.73
C LEU A 248 -30.66 8.37 8.17
N ALA A 249 -30.82 7.07 8.42
CA ALA A 249 -31.06 6.56 9.77
C ALA A 249 -29.87 6.88 10.70
N GLU A 250 -30.16 7.05 11.99
CA GLU A 250 -29.17 7.40 13.01
C GLU A 250 -27.95 6.46 13.00
N ARG A 251 -26.76 7.06 13.13
CA ARG A 251 -25.49 6.35 13.10
C ARG A 251 -24.68 6.62 14.36
N LEU A 252 -23.87 5.65 14.74
CA LEU A 252 -22.85 5.83 15.78
C LEU A 252 -21.58 6.41 15.17
N ALA A 253 -20.91 7.30 15.90
CA ALA A 253 -19.69 7.96 15.45
C ALA A 253 -18.53 7.68 16.40
N TYR A 254 -17.44 7.16 15.85
CA TYR A 254 -16.27 6.76 16.64
C TYR A 254 -15.50 7.98 17.17
N ASN A 255 -15.01 8.84 16.26
CA ASN A 255 -14.10 9.94 16.59
C ASN A 255 -14.75 11.06 17.41
N ASP A 256 -16.07 11.24 17.27
CA ASP A 256 -16.80 12.35 17.91
C ASP A 256 -16.87 12.21 19.44
N SER A 257 -16.54 11.03 19.97
CA SER A 257 -16.46 10.79 21.41
C SER A 257 -15.12 11.23 22.03
N ARG A 258 -14.14 11.62 21.22
CA ARG A 258 -12.79 12.03 21.66
C ARG A 258 -12.72 13.54 21.91
N THR A 259 -11.80 13.94 22.79
CA THR A 259 -11.55 15.36 23.04
C THR A 259 -10.70 15.96 21.92
N ALA A 260 -11.24 16.95 21.20
CA ALA A 260 -10.56 17.57 20.07
C ALA A 260 -9.43 18.53 20.53
N VAL A 261 -8.20 18.28 20.09
CA VAL A 261 -7.03 19.16 20.30
C VAL A 261 -6.89 20.14 19.14
N ASN A 262 -6.61 21.41 19.38
CA ASN A 262 -6.37 22.38 18.30
C ASN A 262 -4.92 22.32 17.80
N HIS A 263 -4.72 22.09 16.50
CA HIS A 263 -3.38 22.12 15.88
C HIS A 263 -3.11 23.39 15.05
N LEU A 264 -4.12 24.23 14.81
CA LEU A 264 -3.99 25.40 13.95
C LEU A 264 -3.62 26.66 14.72
N SER A 265 -2.79 27.49 14.11
CA SER A 265 -2.57 28.88 14.51
C SER A 265 -3.50 29.81 13.74
N GLY A 266 -4.42 30.50 14.43
CA GLY A 266 -5.37 31.40 13.79
C GLY A 266 -6.72 31.50 14.50
N SER A 267 -7.71 32.07 13.82
CA SER A 267 -9.08 32.22 14.30
C SER A 267 -9.93 30.94 14.10
N LEU A 268 -9.57 30.12 13.11
CA LEU A 268 -10.09 28.76 12.93
C LEU A 268 -9.36 27.81 13.88
N ARG A 269 -10.13 27.06 14.66
CA ARG A 269 -9.60 26.06 15.59
C ARG A 269 -10.09 24.67 15.19
N ALA A 270 -9.17 23.77 14.91
CA ALA A 270 -9.49 22.42 14.46
C ALA A 270 -8.46 21.40 14.92
N HIS A 271 -8.94 20.18 15.16
CA HIS A 271 -8.11 18.99 15.24
C HIS A 271 -7.80 18.51 13.82
N ILE A 272 -6.52 18.21 13.59
CA ILE A 272 -5.99 17.79 12.30
C ILE A 272 -5.40 16.39 12.46
N ASN A 273 -5.78 15.46 11.59
CA ASN A 273 -5.14 14.16 11.46
C ASN A 273 -4.74 13.89 10.00
N PHE A 274 -3.67 13.13 9.82
CA PHE A 274 -3.21 12.66 8.53
C PHE A 274 -3.32 11.15 8.48
N THR A 275 -4.29 10.66 7.72
CA THR A 275 -4.60 9.23 7.72
C THR A 275 -3.80 8.53 6.63
N GLN A 276 -2.73 7.85 7.04
CA GLN A 276 -1.90 7.01 6.16
C GLN A 276 -2.15 5.53 6.47
N THR A 277 -1.58 5.04 7.57
CA THR A 277 -1.90 3.71 8.12
C THR A 277 -2.98 3.80 9.20
N HIS A 278 -3.00 4.91 9.96
CA HIS A 278 -3.91 5.14 11.09
C HIS A 278 -4.50 6.54 11.03
N THR A 279 -5.74 6.70 11.48
CA THR A 279 -6.42 8.00 11.64
C THR A 279 -5.95 8.78 12.87
N SER A 280 -5.21 8.14 13.78
CA SER A 280 -4.70 8.75 15.02
C SER A 280 -3.39 9.52 14.85
N VAL A 281 -2.83 9.58 13.64
CA VAL A 281 -1.59 10.32 13.35
C VAL A 281 -1.89 11.82 13.25
N MET A 282 -1.19 12.60 14.08
CA MET A 282 -1.31 14.06 14.17
C MET A 282 -0.15 14.75 13.43
N PRO A 283 -0.23 16.08 13.16
CA PRO A 283 0.88 16.83 12.59
C PRO A 283 2.17 16.76 13.42
N ASN A 284 2.02 16.82 14.75
CA ASN A 284 3.09 16.79 15.74
C ASN A 284 2.58 16.15 17.05
N GLY A 285 3.47 15.99 18.04
CA GLY A 285 3.12 15.43 19.35
C GLY A 285 2.97 13.90 19.39
N ASN A 286 3.12 13.20 18.24
CA ASN A 286 2.96 11.74 18.18
C ASN A 286 4.00 11.00 19.04
N ASP A 287 5.19 11.58 19.23
CA ASP A 287 6.25 10.99 20.06
C ASP A 287 5.81 10.81 21.52
N GLU A 288 4.99 11.71 22.06
CA GLU A 288 4.48 11.65 23.44
C GLU A 288 3.50 10.48 23.65
N LEU A 289 2.79 10.11 22.59
CA LEU A 289 1.82 9.01 22.57
C LEU A 289 2.43 7.68 22.07
N ASN A 290 3.69 7.69 21.63
CA ASN A 290 4.31 6.62 20.85
C ASN A 290 3.51 6.26 19.59
N HIS A 291 2.88 7.23 18.94
CA HIS A 291 2.18 7.04 17.67
C HIS A 291 3.13 7.23 16.48
N PRO A 292 2.80 6.71 15.28
CA PRO A 292 3.57 6.96 14.08
C PRO A 292 3.62 8.46 13.73
N ASN A 293 4.76 8.92 13.23
CA ASN A 293 4.89 10.21 12.53
C ASN A 293 4.43 10.09 11.07
N LEU A 294 4.36 11.21 10.35
CA LEU A 294 3.96 11.25 8.95
C LEU A 294 5.01 10.52 8.09
N VAL A 295 4.64 9.46 7.38
CA VAL A 295 5.54 8.79 6.44
C VAL A 295 5.73 9.68 5.21
N MET A 296 6.96 9.97 4.85
CA MET A 296 7.23 10.74 3.63
C MET A 296 6.78 10.01 2.38
N ASP A 297 6.47 10.78 1.34
CA ASP A 297 6.18 10.26 0.00
C ASP A 297 5.08 9.19 -0.01
N ARG A 298 4.10 9.35 0.90
CA ARG A 298 2.94 8.46 1.03
C ARG A 298 1.68 9.30 1.14
N ALA A 299 0.73 9.05 0.23
CA ALA A 299 -0.56 9.74 0.22
C ALA A 299 -1.27 9.62 1.58
N ALA A 300 -1.99 10.68 1.96
CA ALA A 300 -2.69 10.74 3.23
C ALA A 300 -4.09 11.31 3.02
N LEU A 301 -5.09 10.77 3.72
CA LEU A 301 -6.37 11.46 3.85
C LEU A 301 -6.25 12.48 5.00
N LEU A 302 -6.28 13.77 4.65
CA LEU A 302 -6.37 14.86 5.61
C LEU A 302 -7.76 14.82 6.25
N LEU A 303 -7.81 14.82 7.57
CA LEU A 303 -9.04 14.93 8.35
C LEU A 303 -8.98 16.19 9.19
N VAL A 304 -10.03 17.00 9.11
CA VAL A 304 -10.14 18.29 9.81
C VAL A 304 -11.43 18.28 10.61
N THR A 305 -11.34 18.23 11.94
CA THR A 305 -12.48 18.29 12.84
C THR A 305 -12.50 19.65 13.55
N PRO A 306 -13.36 20.59 13.13
CA PRO A 306 -13.39 21.93 13.70
C PRO A 306 -14.02 21.93 15.10
N ASN A 307 -13.45 22.72 16.01
CA ASN A 307 -13.96 22.86 17.39
C ASN A 307 -15.03 23.96 17.51
N GLN A 308 -15.52 24.46 16.39
CA GLN A 308 -16.44 25.59 16.32
C GLN A 308 -17.59 25.28 15.36
N PRO A 309 -18.82 25.71 15.66
CA PRO A 309 -19.99 25.34 14.87
C PRO A 309 -20.09 26.12 13.55
N ALA A 310 -21.07 25.68 12.75
CA ALA A 310 -21.65 26.39 11.62
C ALA A 310 -20.66 26.75 10.51
N ILE A 311 -19.86 25.75 10.14
CA ILE A 311 -19.03 25.73 8.93
C ILE A 311 -19.85 25.06 7.84
N GLN A 312 -20.09 25.79 6.76
CA GLN A 312 -20.86 25.32 5.61
C GLN A 312 -19.97 25.02 4.40
N GLN A 313 -18.74 25.56 4.40
CA GLN A 313 -17.71 25.24 3.44
C GLN A 313 -16.34 25.54 4.03
N MET A 314 -15.37 24.68 3.72
CA MET A 314 -13.98 24.83 4.12
C MET A 314 -13.05 24.63 2.93
N TRP A 315 -11.96 25.38 2.90
CA TRP A 315 -10.90 25.24 1.90
C TRP A 315 -9.55 25.10 2.57
N VAL A 316 -8.63 24.45 1.89
CA VAL A 316 -7.21 24.42 2.22
C VAL A 316 -6.40 24.87 1.02
N GLU A 317 -5.50 25.82 1.23
CA GLU A 317 -4.40 26.09 0.32
C GLU A 317 -3.20 25.23 0.74
N VAL A 318 -2.67 24.47 -0.21
CA VAL A 318 -1.53 23.57 0.00
C VAL A 318 -0.29 24.26 -0.56
N GLU A 319 0.74 24.41 0.25
CA GLU A 319 2.04 24.94 -0.17
C GLU A 319 3.14 23.91 0.11
N LEU A 320 4.10 23.81 -0.80
CA LEU A 320 5.30 23.00 -0.62
C LEU A 320 6.52 23.88 -0.88
N ASP A 321 7.39 24.03 0.11
CA ASP A 321 8.55 24.93 0.06
C ASP A 321 8.16 26.38 -0.30
N GLY A 322 6.98 26.82 0.15
CA GLY A 322 6.41 28.13 -0.14
C GLY A 322 5.80 28.28 -1.54
N ILE A 323 5.75 27.21 -2.34
CA ILE A 323 5.11 27.18 -3.66
C ILE A 323 3.70 26.62 -3.52
N SER A 324 2.69 27.42 -3.89
CA SER A 324 1.28 27.01 -3.88
C SER A 324 1.04 25.86 -4.87
N GLN A 325 0.52 24.75 -4.37
CA GLN A 325 0.02 23.60 -5.14
C GLN A 325 -1.45 23.78 -5.52
N GLY A 326 -2.11 24.82 -4.99
CA GLY A 326 -3.50 25.17 -5.26
C GLY A 326 -4.35 25.30 -4.00
N ARG A 327 -5.57 25.79 -4.20
CA ARG A 327 -6.62 25.91 -3.18
C ARG A 327 -7.73 24.92 -3.49
N PHE A 328 -8.03 24.05 -2.53
CA PHE A 328 -8.98 22.96 -2.68
C PHE A 328 -10.11 23.09 -1.67
N ALA A 329 -11.35 22.83 -2.11
CA ALA A 329 -12.48 22.66 -1.20
C ALA A 329 -12.35 21.31 -0.49
N LEU A 330 -12.57 21.28 0.83
CA LEU A 330 -12.64 20.03 1.56
C LEU A 330 -14.01 19.38 1.34
N LEU A 331 -14.02 18.06 1.32
CA LEU A 331 -15.24 17.27 1.37
C LEU A 331 -15.92 17.46 2.72
N PRO A 332 -17.24 17.69 2.75
CA PRO A 332 -17.97 17.86 4.00
C PRO A 332 -18.14 16.55 4.76
N PRO A 333 -18.52 16.61 6.05
CA PRO A 333 -18.74 15.41 6.85
C PRO A 333 -19.77 14.42 6.30
N SER A 334 -20.76 14.88 5.51
CA SER A 334 -21.72 13.99 4.83
C SER A 334 -21.12 13.22 3.65
N ALA A 335 -19.97 13.66 3.12
CA ALA A 335 -19.23 13.01 2.04
C ALA A 335 -18.05 12.18 2.56
N LEU A 336 -17.93 12.03 3.89
CA LEU A 336 -16.86 11.24 4.49
C LEU A 336 -16.94 9.77 4.02
N ALA A 337 -15.78 9.17 3.76
CA ALA A 337 -15.66 7.77 3.35
C ALA A 337 -16.37 6.82 4.32
N ASP A 338 -16.94 5.74 3.77
CA ASP A 338 -17.61 4.70 4.56
C ASP A 338 -16.61 3.80 5.30
N THR A 339 -17.12 2.96 6.19
CA THR A 339 -16.34 1.97 6.94
C THR A 339 -16.29 0.64 6.20
N ASP A 340 -15.40 -0.25 6.64
CA ASP A 340 -15.38 -1.65 6.23
C ASP A 340 -16.37 -2.54 7.00
N GLN A 341 -17.34 -1.94 7.70
CA GLN A 341 -18.38 -2.69 8.41
C GLN A 341 -19.33 -3.39 7.42
N PRO A 342 -19.50 -4.72 7.50
CA PRO A 342 -20.51 -5.45 6.73
C PRO A 342 -21.93 -5.12 7.23
N ASP A 343 -22.93 -5.20 6.34
CA ASP A 343 -24.33 -5.14 6.75
C ASP A 343 -24.77 -6.45 7.40
N ASN A 344 -24.91 -6.43 8.72
CA ASN A 344 -25.29 -7.58 9.54
C ASN A 344 -26.42 -7.23 10.54
N GLY A 345 -27.19 -6.17 10.25
CA GLY A 345 -28.31 -5.71 11.09
C GLY A 345 -27.91 -4.99 12.38
N ARG A 346 -26.62 -4.71 12.60
CA ARG A 346 -26.14 -3.90 13.74
C ARG A 346 -26.18 -2.42 13.42
N SER A 347 -26.01 -1.57 14.45
CA SER A 347 -25.92 -0.13 14.27
C SER A 347 -24.81 0.24 13.29
N LYS A 348 -25.10 1.12 12.33
CA LYS A 348 -24.11 1.60 11.36
C LYS A 348 -23.13 2.53 12.07
N MET A 349 -21.85 2.25 11.89
CA MET A 349 -20.72 3.02 12.38
C MET A 349 -20.17 3.93 11.28
N VAL A 350 -19.90 5.18 11.61
CA VAL A 350 -19.12 6.13 10.80
C VAL A 350 -17.92 6.62 11.59
N PHE A 351 -16.87 7.09 10.89
CA PHE A 351 -15.70 7.62 11.57
C PHE A 351 -16.04 8.88 12.37
N SER A 352 -16.71 9.87 11.77
CA SER A 352 -17.10 11.13 12.41
C SER A 352 -18.33 11.72 11.72
N LYS A 353 -19.15 12.48 12.45
CA LYS A 353 -20.22 13.31 11.89
C LYS A 353 -19.78 14.76 11.61
N TYR A 354 -18.56 15.12 11.99
CA TYR A 354 -18.06 16.50 11.95
C TYR A 354 -16.70 16.68 11.25
N ALA A 355 -16.02 15.59 10.87
CA ALA A 355 -14.74 15.66 10.18
C ALA A 355 -14.92 15.98 8.69
N TRP A 356 -14.27 17.05 8.24
CA TRP A 356 -14.03 17.38 6.84
C TRP A 356 -12.82 16.61 6.33
N SER A 357 -12.74 16.36 5.02
CA SER A 357 -11.62 15.58 4.47
C SER A 357 -11.11 16.06 3.12
N LEU A 358 -9.85 15.73 2.82
CA LEU A 358 -9.23 15.92 1.51
C LEU A 358 -8.10 14.90 1.31
N PRO A 359 -8.07 14.15 0.20
CA PRO A 359 -6.90 13.33 -0.13
C PRO A 359 -5.72 14.23 -0.52
N LEU A 360 -4.59 14.06 0.15
CA LEU A 360 -3.32 14.71 -0.18
C LEU A 360 -2.46 13.76 -1.03
N GLN A 361 -1.86 14.30 -2.08
CA GLN A 361 -0.99 13.52 -2.97
C GLN A 361 0.30 13.12 -2.25
N TRP A 362 0.85 11.97 -2.64
CA TRP A 362 2.02 11.39 -1.98
C TRP A 362 3.24 12.31 -2.07
N ASP A 363 3.45 12.96 -3.20
CA ASP A 363 4.60 13.83 -3.50
C ASP A 363 4.54 15.19 -2.79
N TRP A 364 3.38 15.54 -2.22
CA TRP A 364 3.19 16.68 -1.32
C TRP A 364 3.57 16.34 0.13
N MET A 365 3.50 15.06 0.52
CA MET A 365 3.70 14.60 1.89
C MET A 365 5.19 14.49 2.26
N LYS A 366 5.85 15.65 2.39
CA LYS A 366 7.26 15.75 2.77
C LYS A 366 7.60 17.06 3.49
N PRO A 367 8.77 17.16 4.14
CA PRO A 367 9.24 18.39 4.77
C PRO A 367 9.16 19.57 3.79
N GLY A 368 8.66 20.71 4.27
CA GLY A 368 8.33 21.88 3.45
C GLY A 368 6.84 22.06 3.17
N LEU A 369 6.01 21.03 3.42
CA LEU A 369 4.54 21.10 3.32
C LEU A 369 3.96 22.12 4.32
N SER A 370 3.02 22.96 3.89
CA SER A 370 2.23 23.85 4.75
C SER A 370 0.77 23.84 4.29
N LEU A 371 -0.15 23.94 5.24
CA LEU A 371 -1.59 23.95 4.97
C LEU A 371 -2.24 25.21 5.57
N LYS A 372 -2.93 25.99 4.73
CA LYS A 372 -3.67 27.18 5.15
C LYS A 372 -5.15 26.97 4.95
N PHE A 373 -5.88 26.89 6.06
CA PHE A 373 -7.31 26.63 6.09
C PHE A 373 -8.10 27.94 6.13
N SER A 374 -9.20 27.98 5.39
CA SER A 374 -10.19 29.07 5.44
C SER A 374 -11.60 28.50 5.42
N ASP A 375 -12.56 29.19 6.03
CA ASP A 375 -13.96 28.81 5.98
C ASP A 375 -14.87 29.91 5.41
N ASN A 376 -16.15 29.59 5.21
CA ASN A 376 -17.13 30.51 4.65
C ASN A 376 -17.51 31.68 5.58
N ARG A 377 -16.94 31.75 6.79
CA ARG A 377 -17.10 32.85 7.74
C ARG A 377 -15.86 33.75 7.81
N GLY A 378 -14.85 33.49 6.99
CA GLY A 378 -13.59 34.24 6.99
C GLY A 378 -12.69 33.90 8.18
N ARG A 379 -12.89 32.76 8.84
CA ARG A 379 -11.94 32.24 9.82
C ARG A 379 -10.79 31.58 9.09
N GLU A 380 -9.59 31.74 9.63
CA GLU A 380 -8.36 31.24 9.03
C GLU A 380 -7.54 30.49 10.07
N GLY A 381 -6.85 29.44 9.64
CA GLY A 381 -5.96 28.66 10.49
C GLY A 381 -4.80 28.12 9.67
N VAL A 382 -3.59 28.23 10.20
CA VAL A 382 -2.36 27.81 9.52
C VAL A 382 -1.75 26.64 10.27
N LEU A 383 -1.33 25.63 9.51
CA LEU A 383 -0.39 24.60 9.92
C LEU A 383 0.93 24.86 9.16
N ALA A 384 1.94 25.36 9.86
CA ALA A 384 3.20 25.71 9.23
C ALA A 384 4.07 24.46 8.99
N HIS A 385 5.02 24.57 8.07
CA HIS A 385 5.90 23.44 7.74
C HIS A 385 6.73 22.92 8.92
N ASN A 386 7.07 23.78 9.89
CA ASN A 386 7.79 23.38 11.11
C ASN A 386 6.90 22.71 12.16
N ASP A 387 5.57 22.74 11.98
CA ASP A 387 4.61 22.08 12.88
C ASP A 387 4.30 20.64 12.42
N LEU A 388 4.96 20.16 11.36
CA LEU A 388 4.79 18.83 10.79
C LEU A 388 6.03 17.98 11.07
N VAL A 389 5.84 16.83 11.71
CA VAL A 389 6.92 15.88 12.01
C VAL A 389 6.82 14.68 11.08
N PHE A 390 7.81 14.58 10.19
CA PHE A 390 7.94 13.47 9.24
C PHE A 390 8.87 12.38 9.77
N ALA A 391 8.52 11.14 9.43
CA ALA A 391 9.41 9.99 9.34
C ALA A 391 9.93 9.87 7.90
N GLY A 392 10.93 9.01 7.67
CA GLY A 392 11.47 8.79 6.34
C GLY A 392 10.46 8.20 5.35
N ALA A 393 10.94 7.96 4.13
CA ALA A 393 10.25 7.27 3.04
C ALA A 393 10.83 5.86 2.87
N PRO A 394 10.66 4.93 3.84
CA PRO A 394 11.30 3.63 3.77
C PRO A 394 10.68 2.79 2.66
N GLU A 395 11.55 2.02 1.99
CA GLU A 395 11.16 0.98 1.04
C GLU A 395 11.25 -0.40 1.72
N MET A 396 10.27 -1.27 1.46
CA MET A 396 10.27 -2.64 1.96
C MET A 396 10.19 -3.64 0.80
N VAL A 397 11.12 -4.60 0.76
CA VAL A 397 11.10 -5.70 -0.21
C VAL A 397 10.78 -7.01 0.50
N ILE A 398 9.71 -7.69 0.08
CA ILE A 398 9.34 -9.03 0.56
C ILE A 398 9.39 -10.01 -0.60
N GLN A 399 10.25 -11.01 -0.49
CA GLN A 399 10.38 -12.12 -1.42
C GLN A 399 9.55 -13.31 -0.96
N ASN A 400 8.84 -13.99 -1.86
CA ASN A 400 8.00 -15.14 -1.52
C ASN A 400 8.50 -16.39 -2.22
N ILE A 401 8.63 -17.51 -1.50
CA ILE A 401 9.05 -18.80 -2.08
C ILE A 401 8.34 -20.00 -1.43
N ASP A 402 7.91 -20.98 -2.23
CA ASP A 402 7.37 -22.26 -1.74
C ASP A 402 8.42 -23.37 -1.84
N ILE A 403 8.72 -24.03 -0.71
CA ILE A 403 9.85 -24.95 -0.57
C ILE A 403 9.36 -26.35 -0.18
N GLY A 404 9.74 -27.35 -0.98
CA GLY A 404 9.58 -28.76 -0.67
C GLY A 404 10.92 -29.46 -0.47
N MET A 405 11.18 -29.99 0.73
CA MET A 405 12.43 -30.65 1.09
C MET A 405 12.23 -32.18 1.19
N LEU A 406 12.73 -32.92 0.20
CA LEU A 406 12.51 -34.37 0.05
C LEU A 406 11.03 -34.74 -0.16
N VAL A 407 10.26 -33.76 -0.62
CA VAL A 407 8.85 -33.79 -0.99
C VAL A 407 8.61 -32.60 -1.91
N GLU A 408 7.60 -32.66 -2.77
CA GLU A 408 7.20 -31.53 -3.63
C GLU A 408 6.84 -30.28 -2.79
N PRO A 409 6.88 -29.04 -3.32
CA PRO A 409 6.32 -27.85 -2.66
C PRO A 409 4.83 -27.99 -2.33
N ARG A 410 4.31 -27.20 -1.39
CA ARG A 410 2.95 -27.38 -0.87
C ARG A 410 1.87 -26.96 -1.86
N ASP A 411 2.18 -26.03 -2.75
CA ASP A 411 1.25 -25.46 -3.73
C ASP A 411 0.02 -24.82 -3.06
N GLN A 412 0.27 -24.12 -1.96
CA GLN A 412 -0.75 -23.44 -1.15
C GLN A 412 -0.14 -22.13 -0.63
N TYR A 413 -0.03 -21.13 -1.50
CA TYR A 413 0.60 -19.84 -1.19
C TYR A 413 -0.27 -18.68 -1.66
N GLU A 414 -1.31 -18.35 -0.90
CA GLU A 414 -2.31 -17.35 -1.29
C GLU A 414 -1.73 -15.98 -1.66
N MET A 415 -0.66 -15.52 -0.99
CA MET A 415 0.03 -14.28 -1.35
C MET A 415 0.59 -14.30 -2.77
N ILE A 416 1.09 -15.43 -3.28
CA ILE A 416 1.53 -15.53 -4.68
C ILE A 416 0.31 -15.54 -5.60
N ASP A 417 -0.71 -16.35 -5.27
CA ASP A 417 -1.92 -16.50 -6.08
C ASP A 417 -2.72 -15.20 -6.25
N ARG A 418 -2.67 -14.31 -5.25
CA ARG A 418 -3.45 -13.06 -5.16
C ARG A 418 -2.57 -11.84 -4.83
N MET A 419 -1.33 -11.83 -5.31
CA MET A 419 -0.32 -10.85 -4.93
C MET A 419 -0.78 -9.38 -5.06
N PRO A 420 -1.44 -8.93 -6.14
CA PRO A 420 -1.87 -7.54 -6.25
C PRO A 420 -2.84 -7.10 -5.14
N GLU A 421 -3.79 -7.95 -4.77
CA GLU A 421 -4.77 -7.67 -3.72
C GLU A 421 -4.14 -7.67 -2.33
N LEU A 422 -3.35 -8.70 -2.05
CA LEU A 422 -2.80 -8.96 -0.72
C LEU A 422 -1.62 -8.03 -0.41
N ALA A 423 -0.71 -7.78 -1.36
CA ALA A 423 0.35 -6.79 -1.18
C ALA A 423 -0.23 -5.38 -0.94
N THR A 424 -1.27 -5.00 -1.69
CA THR A 424 -1.90 -3.69 -1.53
C THR A 424 -2.62 -3.53 -0.20
N ASP A 425 -3.28 -4.57 0.32
CA ASP A 425 -3.86 -4.52 1.67
C ASP A 425 -2.78 -4.47 2.75
N TYR A 426 -1.71 -5.26 2.61
CA TYR A 426 -0.62 -5.26 3.58
C TYR A 426 0.10 -3.91 3.65
N PHE A 427 0.30 -3.23 2.51
CA PHE A 427 0.82 -1.85 2.46
C PHE A 427 0.01 -0.88 3.33
N GLN A 428 -1.30 -1.07 3.46
CA GLN A 428 -2.13 -0.24 4.34
C GLN A 428 -1.82 -0.44 5.83
N LYS A 429 -1.23 -1.57 6.23
CA LYS A 429 -0.99 -1.91 7.64
C LYS A 429 0.36 -1.42 8.15
N ILE A 430 1.36 -1.32 7.29
CA ILE A 430 2.73 -0.96 7.67
C ILE A 430 3.13 0.45 7.22
N PRO A 431 3.92 1.21 8.01
CA PRO A 431 4.28 2.61 7.74
C PRO A 431 5.45 2.75 6.75
N VAL A 432 5.27 2.27 5.52
CA VAL A 432 6.25 2.39 4.42
C VAL A 432 5.80 3.33 3.31
N SER A 433 6.74 3.94 2.60
CA SER A 433 6.45 4.75 1.40
C SER A 433 6.29 3.87 0.16
N LYS A 434 7.08 2.79 0.09
CA LYS A 434 7.07 1.82 -1.01
C LYS A 434 7.13 0.39 -0.49
N LEU A 435 6.31 -0.49 -1.06
CA LEU A 435 6.36 -1.95 -0.83
C LEU A 435 6.57 -2.65 -2.18
N VAL A 436 7.56 -3.53 -2.23
CA VAL A 436 7.78 -4.46 -3.34
C VAL A 436 7.47 -5.87 -2.83
N MET A 437 6.47 -6.51 -3.44
CA MET A 437 6.17 -7.91 -3.25
C MET A 437 6.65 -8.68 -4.47
N ALA A 438 7.54 -9.63 -4.25
CA ALA A 438 8.23 -10.35 -5.32
C ALA A 438 8.09 -11.87 -5.14
N ASP A 439 8.24 -12.59 -6.25
CA ASP A 439 8.00 -14.02 -6.34
C ASP A 439 9.29 -14.75 -6.71
N TYR A 440 9.44 -15.97 -6.20
CA TYR A 440 10.46 -16.92 -6.58
C TYR A 440 9.82 -18.22 -7.04
N THR A 441 10.41 -18.85 -8.06
CA THR A 441 9.95 -20.15 -8.54
C THR A 441 9.90 -21.18 -7.41
N PRO A 442 8.84 -22.02 -7.32
CA PRO A 442 8.76 -23.08 -6.32
C PRO A 442 9.97 -24.02 -6.38
N LEU A 443 10.47 -24.43 -5.22
CA LEU A 443 11.72 -25.19 -5.10
C LEU A 443 11.48 -26.60 -4.55
N HIS A 444 11.66 -27.62 -5.41
CA HIS A 444 11.65 -29.02 -5.00
C HIS A 444 13.07 -29.58 -4.84
N LEU A 445 13.47 -29.84 -3.59
CA LEU A 445 14.76 -30.42 -3.24
C LEU A 445 14.67 -31.94 -3.11
N ARG A 446 15.14 -32.67 -4.12
CA ARG A 446 15.22 -34.15 -4.09
C ARG A 446 16.42 -34.70 -3.32
N LYS A 447 17.43 -33.85 -3.10
CA LYS A 447 18.65 -34.13 -2.33
C LYS A 447 18.95 -32.91 -1.47
N VAL A 448 19.25 -33.14 -0.20
CA VAL A 448 19.61 -32.11 0.77
C VAL A 448 20.96 -32.46 1.40
N THR A 449 21.95 -31.59 1.27
CA THR A 449 23.22 -31.65 2.01
C THR A 449 23.20 -30.60 3.11
N LEU A 450 23.38 -30.99 4.37
CA LEU A 450 23.46 -30.07 5.49
C LEU A 450 24.89 -29.55 5.69
N PRO A 451 25.10 -28.38 6.34
CA PRO A 451 26.44 -27.86 6.63
C PRO A 451 27.33 -28.78 7.47
N ASN A 452 26.76 -29.69 8.24
CA ASN A 452 27.51 -30.69 9.01
C ASN A 452 27.95 -31.90 8.17
N GLY A 453 27.73 -31.89 6.86
CA GLY A 453 28.11 -32.97 5.93
C GLY A 453 27.07 -34.08 5.77
N LYS A 454 25.95 -34.05 6.50
CA LYS A 454 24.88 -35.05 6.37
C LYS A 454 24.12 -34.87 5.06
N VAL A 455 23.86 -35.96 4.34
CA VAL A 455 23.16 -35.95 3.06
C VAL A 455 21.90 -36.79 3.13
N TYR A 456 20.77 -36.20 2.76
CA TYR A 456 19.47 -36.86 2.68
C TYR A 456 18.95 -36.91 1.25
N THR A 457 18.38 -38.06 0.87
CA THR A 457 17.72 -38.26 -0.44
C THR A 457 16.31 -38.82 -0.34
N ARG A 458 15.86 -39.14 0.88
CA ARG A 458 14.53 -39.71 1.12
C ARG A 458 13.82 -38.99 2.25
N ALA A 459 14.41 -38.96 3.44
CA ALA A 459 13.85 -38.29 4.60
C ALA A 459 14.99 -37.90 5.56
N SER A 460 14.78 -36.84 6.34
CA SER A 460 15.68 -36.48 7.44
C SER A 460 15.52 -37.42 8.63
N GLU A 461 16.59 -37.70 9.36
CA GLU A 461 16.56 -38.53 10.59
C GLU A 461 16.49 -37.66 11.85
N TYR A 462 15.96 -36.44 11.76
CA TYR A 462 15.77 -35.58 12.92
C TYR A 462 14.65 -36.11 13.81
N ASP A 463 14.95 -36.42 15.08
CA ASP A 463 14.09 -37.20 15.96
C ASP A 463 12.68 -36.63 16.21
N LYS A 464 12.55 -35.31 16.34
CA LYS A 464 11.31 -34.64 16.79
C LYS A 464 10.94 -33.44 15.92
N PRO A 465 10.56 -33.65 14.65
CA PRO A 465 10.17 -32.56 13.77
C PRO A 465 8.73 -32.12 14.08
N ASP A 466 8.49 -30.81 14.03
CA ASP A 466 7.15 -30.23 14.20
C ASP A 466 7.04 -28.92 13.39
N VAL A 467 5.99 -28.14 13.63
CA VAL A 467 5.78 -26.86 12.93
C VAL A 467 6.92 -25.84 13.18
N TYR A 468 7.60 -25.95 14.33
CA TYR A 468 8.72 -25.10 14.79
C TYR A 468 10.10 -25.77 14.71
N ALA A 469 10.18 -27.10 14.55
CA ALA A 469 11.41 -27.88 14.70
C ALA A 469 11.72 -28.77 13.48
N GLY A 470 13.00 -28.88 13.15
CA GLY A 470 13.53 -29.72 12.07
C GLY A 470 14.90 -29.23 11.59
N ASP A 471 15.84 -30.15 11.33
CA ASP A 471 17.17 -29.79 10.82
C ASP A 471 17.10 -29.15 9.42
N MET A 472 16.29 -29.70 8.51
CA MET A 472 16.08 -29.12 7.19
C MET A 472 15.32 -27.79 7.27
N ARG A 473 14.34 -27.65 8.17
CA ARG A 473 13.67 -26.36 8.43
C ARG A 473 14.69 -25.27 8.76
N GLU A 474 15.59 -25.55 9.70
CA GLU A 474 16.54 -24.57 10.21
C GLU A 474 17.70 -24.28 9.25
N TYR A 475 18.36 -25.32 8.74
CA TYR A 475 19.57 -25.15 7.93
C TYR A 475 19.28 -24.90 6.45
N ILE A 476 18.18 -25.41 5.91
CA ILE A 476 17.84 -25.30 4.49
C ILE A 476 16.83 -24.19 4.25
N GLY A 477 15.60 -24.31 4.77
CA GLY A 477 14.55 -23.31 4.52
C GLY A 477 14.92 -21.90 5.01
N LYS A 478 15.43 -21.82 6.24
CA LYS A 478 15.82 -20.56 6.87
C LYS A 478 17.22 -20.09 6.44
N ARG A 479 18.27 -20.83 6.81
CA ARG A 479 19.67 -20.36 6.68
C ARG A 479 20.21 -20.41 5.25
N LEU A 480 19.96 -21.47 4.48
CA LEU A 480 20.43 -21.55 3.10
C LEU A 480 19.56 -20.73 2.15
N ILE A 481 18.25 -20.92 2.19
CA ILE A 481 17.33 -20.34 1.20
C ILE A 481 16.96 -18.91 1.58
N SER A 482 16.27 -18.68 2.69
CA SER A 482 15.77 -17.33 3.03
C SER A 482 16.90 -16.33 3.27
N MET A 483 17.86 -16.70 4.11
CA MET A 483 19.00 -15.83 4.35
C MET A 483 19.94 -15.77 3.13
N GLY A 484 20.01 -16.83 2.32
CA GLY A 484 20.75 -16.79 1.06
C GLY A 484 20.15 -15.80 0.06
N ILE A 485 18.83 -15.79 -0.13
CA ILE A 485 18.13 -14.80 -0.97
C ILE A 485 18.40 -13.39 -0.46
N ASN A 486 18.28 -13.15 0.85
CA ASN A 486 18.59 -11.84 1.43
C ASN A 486 20.06 -11.45 1.17
N ASN A 487 21.01 -12.33 1.47
CA ASN A 487 22.44 -12.07 1.31
C ASN A 487 22.85 -11.83 -0.14
N ALA A 488 22.28 -12.58 -1.09
CA ALA A 488 22.48 -12.35 -2.52
C ALA A 488 22.01 -10.94 -2.92
N ASN A 489 20.88 -10.49 -2.37
CA ASN A 489 20.37 -9.13 -2.58
C ASN A 489 21.12 -8.04 -1.79
N PHE A 490 22.01 -8.42 -0.88
CA PHE A 490 22.93 -7.54 -0.16
C PHE A 490 24.35 -7.55 -0.73
N GLY A 491 24.63 -8.39 -1.75
CA GLY A 491 25.95 -8.51 -2.35
C GLY A 491 26.95 -9.35 -1.52
N ILE A 492 26.46 -10.12 -0.55
CA ILE A 492 27.27 -11.02 0.27
C ILE A 492 27.31 -12.38 -0.44
N VAL A 493 28.49 -12.80 -0.91
CA VAL A 493 28.62 -13.99 -1.77
C VAL A 493 28.68 -15.31 -0.99
N ASP A 494 29.27 -15.32 0.20
CA ASP A 494 29.36 -16.52 1.03
C ASP A 494 29.44 -16.24 2.54
N THR A 495 29.07 -17.23 3.34
CA THR A 495 29.09 -17.20 4.81
C THR A 495 29.28 -18.61 5.39
N ALA A 496 29.42 -18.73 6.72
CA ALA A 496 29.32 -20.02 7.40
C ALA A 496 27.95 -20.67 7.12
N GLY A 497 27.90 -21.98 6.87
CA GLY A 497 26.68 -22.69 6.45
C GLY A 497 25.52 -22.52 7.43
N GLY A 498 25.81 -22.59 8.73
CA GLY A 498 24.87 -22.38 9.81
C GLY A 498 24.62 -20.92 10.17
N SER A 499 25.24 -19.94 9.51
CA SER A 499 25.00 -18.53 9.84
C SER A 499 23.56 -18.12 9.56
N ALA A 500 22.89 -17.58 10.58
CA ALA A 500 21.60 -16.89 10.47
C ALA A 500 21.78 -15.36 10.61
N HIS A 501 23.00 -14.85 10.48
CA HIS A 501 23.28 -13.43 10.61
C HIS A 501 22.59 -12.64 9.50
N TRP A 502 21.83 -11.62 9.89
CA TRP A 502 21.13 -10.72 8.98
C TRP A 502 21.83 -9.37 8.96
N ALA A 503 22.56 -9.07 7.89
CA ALA A 503 23.32 -7.83 7.75
C ALA A 503 22.44 -6.58 7.62
N ARG A 504 21.28 -6.71 6.95
CA ARG A 504 20.25 -5.69 6.77
C ARG A 504 20.77 -4.28 6.43
N PRO A 505 21.50 -4.08 5.32
CA PRO A 505 21.85 -2.73 4.83
C PRO A 505 20.60 -1.91 4.46
N PHE A 506 19.55 -2.59 3.99
CA PHE A 506 18.23 -2.03 3.71
C PHE A 506 17.14 -3.04 4.09
N SER A 507 15.87 -2.61 4.08
CA SER A 507 14.74 -3.45 4.52
C SER A 507 14.34 -4.48 3.46
N HIS A 508 14.79 -5.73 3.67
CA HIS A 508 14.50 -6.89 2.82
C HIS A 508 14.20 -8.11 3.70
N ILE A 509 13.07 -8.77 3.46
CA ILE A 509 12.67 -10.01 4.15
C ILE A 509 12.33 -11.08 3.11
N THR A 510 12.70 -12.33 3.39
CA THR A 510 12.23 -13.49 2.62
C THR A 510 11.17 -14.25 3.38
N ALA A 511 9.96 -14.29 2.84
CA ALA A 511 8.83 -15.10 3.29
C ALA A 511 8.80 -16.44 2.57
N HIS A 512 8.66 -17.53 3.32
CA HIS A 512 8.59 -18.85 2.74
C HIS A 512 7.52 -19.73 3.38
N ASN A 513 6.96 -20.60 2.55
CA ASN A 513 6.31 -21.81 3.00
C ASN A 513 7.33 -22.94 2.89
N ASN A 514 7.35 -23.83 3.88
CA ASN A 514 8.30 -24.92 3.88
C ASN A 514 7.66 -26.20 4.42
N ARG A 515 7.84 -27.30 3.70
CA ARG A 515 7.56 -28.65 4.21
C ARG A 515 8.72 -29.60 3.93
N GLY A 516 8.93 -30.53 4.86
CA GLY A 516 10.00 -31.52 4.78
C GLY A 516 9.51 -32.93 5.07
N ARG A 517 10.17 -33.93 4.48
CA ARG A 517 9.98 -35.34 4.84
C ARG A 517 10.97 -35.78 5.92
N TYR A 518 10.47 -36.34 7.02
CA TYR A 518 11.26 -36.78 8.17
C TYR A 518 10.95 -38.23 8.53
N LEU A 519 11.92 -38.92 9.12
CA LEU A 519 11.78 -40.17 9.84
C LEU A 519 11.66 -39.82 11.31
N ALA A 520 10.46 -39.93 11.87
CA ALA A 520 10.17 -39.57 13.24
C ALA A 520 9.36 -40.67 13.92
N GLU A 521 9.54 -40.78 15.24
CA GLU A 521 8.76 -41.68 16.08
C GLU A 521 7.32 -41.15 16.18
N ASP A 522 6.33 -41.99 15.87
CA ASP A 522 4.91 -41.68 16.08
C ASP A 522 4.51 -41.78 17.56
N GLU A 523 3.26 -41.45 17.89
CA GLU A 523 2.75 -41.51 19.27
C GLU A 523 2.86 -42.91 19.91
N ASP A 524 2.94 -43.97 19.10
CA ASP A 524 3.03 -45.37 19.51
C ASP A 524 4.48 -45.90 19.58
N GLY A 525 5.47 -45.06 19.27
CA GLY A 525 6.88 -45.43 19.33
C GLY A 525 7.47 -46.00 18.03
N ASN A 526 6.75 -45.96 16.91
CA ASN A 526 7.22 -46.49 15.63
C ASN A 526 7.84 -45.38 14.76
N ILE A 527 9.00 -45.66 14.16
CA ILE A 527 9.61 -44.74 13.20
C ILE A 527 8.82 -44.76 11.89
N THR A 528 8.18 -43.65 11.54
CA THR A 528 7.40 -43.48 10.32
C THR A 528 7.94 -42.34 9.46
N SER A 529 7.69 -42.43 8.15
CA SER A 529 8.04 -41.37 7.19
C SER A 529 6.88 -40.39 7.08
N SER A 530 7.06 -39.19 7.62
CA SER A 530 6.01 -38.18 7.75
C SER A 530 6.42 -36.87 7.06
N VAL A 531 5.45 -36.22 6.41
CA VAL A 531 5.62 -34.88 5.84
C VAL A 531 5.19 -33.87 6.89
N ILE A 532 6.10 -32.98 7.26
CA ILE A 532 5.85 -31.94 8.26
C ILE A 532 5.78 -30.60 7.55
N HIS A 533 4.70 -29.86 7.83
CA HIS A 533 4.52 -28.48 7.40
C HIS A 533 5.05 -27.55 8.49
N HIS A 534 5.99 -26.68 8.14
CA HIS A 534 6.59 -25.71 9.04
C HIS A 534 5.86 -24.36 8.93
N GLY A 535 5.85 -23.55 9.99
CA GLY A 535 5.13 -22.28 10.00
C GLY A 535 5.31 -21.49 11.30
N LEU A 536 4.46 -20.49 11.50
CA LEU A 536 4.25 -19.78 12.77
C LEU A 536 5.54 -19.20 13.38
N SER A 537 6.51 -18.80 12.55
CA SER A 537 7.75 -18.22 13.08
C SER A 537 8.38 -17.19 12.14
N GLY A 538 8.89 -16.11 12.71
CA GLY A 538 9.55 -15.04 11.98
C GLY A 538 10.63 -14.34 12.79
N GLY A 539 11.40 -13.49 12.11
CA GLY A 539 12.46 -12.68 12.68
C GLY A 539 13.78 -12.82 11.90
N GLY A 540 14.68 -11.84 12.02
CA GLY A 540 16.01 -11.90 11.43
C GLY A 540 16.02 -11.97 9.90
N GLY A 541 15.11 -11.26 9.23
CA GLY A 541 15.02 -11.19 7.77
C GLY A 541 14.21 -12.31 7.12
N MET A 542 13.52 -13.13 7.88
CA MET A 542 12.76 -14.26 7.33
C MET A 542 11.44 -14.49 8.05
N VAL A 543 10.47 -15.09 7.35
CA VAL A 543 9.24 -15.63 7.93
C VAL A 543 8.94 -17.02 7.36
N THR A 544 8.68 -17.97 8.25
CA THR A 544 8.28 -19.35 7.97
C THR A 544 6.78 -19.43 8.21
N LEU A 545 5.99 -19.61 7.14
CA LEU A 545 4.55 -19.46 7.17
C LEU A 545 3.83 -20.78 6.85
N SER A 546 2.74 -21.02 7.59
CA SER A 546 1.71 -21.98 7.24
C SER A 546 0.56 -21.30 6.51
N GLY A 547 0.14 -20.11 6.96
CA GLY A 547 -0.81 -19.23 6.28
C GLY A 547 -0.14 -17.94 5.84
N THR A 548 -0.35 -17.56 4.58
CA THR A 548 0.23 -16.33 3.98
C THR A 548 -0.77 -15.17 3.92
N ARG A 549 -1.88 -15.31 4.64
CA ARG A 549 -2.96 -14.33 4.81
C ARG A 549 -3.40 -14.30 6.28
N GLY A 550 -3.87 -13.15 6.77
CA GLY A 550 -4.39 -13.01 8.12
C GLY A 550 -3.32 -12.74 9.19
N ASN A 551 -3.60 -13.17 10.42
CA ASN A 551 -2.76 -12.78 11.56
C ASN A 551 -1.38 -13.43 11.54
N GLU A 552 -1.22 -14.65 11.05
CA GLU A 552 0.10 -15.29 10.99
C GLU A 552 1.10 -14.44 10.20
N TRP A 553 0.74 -14.01 8.99
CA TRP A 553 1.55 -13.08 8.20
C TRP A 553 1.91 -11.81 8.97
N SER A 554 0.91 -11.18 9.60
CA SER A 554 1.08 -9.93 10.34
C SER A 554 1.99 -10.11 11.56
N HIS A 555 1.84 -11.23 12.27
CA HIS A 555 2.56 -11.59 13.48
C HIS A 555 4.03 -11.91 13.18
N GLU A 556 4.28 -12.80 12.20
CA GLU A 556 5.65 -13.24 11.89
C GLU A 556 6.48 -12.12 11.25
N LEU A 557 5.87 -11.25 10.44
CA LEU A 557 6.54 -10.04 9.98
C LEU A 557 6.74 -9.03 11.12
N GLY A 558 5.80 -8.94 12.06
CA GLY A 558 5.95 -8.15 13.29
C GLY A 558 7.25 -8.46 14.04
N HIS A 559 7.63 -9.74 14.16
CA HIS A 559 8.90 -10.13 14.76
C HIS A 559 10.14 -9.59 14.03
N ASN A 560 10.09 -9.50 12.69
CA ASN A 560 11.19 -8.90 11.94
C ASN A 560 11.35 -7.41 12.22
N TYR A 561 10.25 -6.72 12.54
CA TYR A 561 10.23 -5.31 12.88
C TYR A 561 10.61 -5.03 14.35
N GLY A 562 11.13 -6.04 15.07
CA GLY A 562 11.57 -5.90 16.46
C GLY A 562 10.44 -5.98 17.48
N ARG A 563 9.26 -6.50 17.11
CA ARG A 563 8.12 -6.64 18.03
C ARG A 563 8.16 -7.98 18.78
N GLY A 564 7.84 -7.93 20.07
CA GLY A 564 7.63 -9.11 20.91
C GLY A 564 6.15 -9.45 21.07
N HIS A 565 5.85 -10.59 21.70
CA HIS A 565 4.48 -11.00 22.02
C HIS A 565 3.85 -10.12 23.11
N HIS A 566 2.54 -9.92 23.00
CA HIS A 566 1.70 -9.27 24.00
C HIS A 566 2.27 -7.94 24.52
N PRO A 567 2.47 -6.94 23.62
CA PRO A 567 3.01 -5.65 24.01
C PRO A 567 2.09 -4.98 25.04
N LYS A 568 2.69 -4.46 26.11
CA LYS A 568 1.95 -3.79 27.18
C LYS A 568 1.33 -2.48 26.66
N ASN A 569 0.06 -2.24 27.00
CA ASN A 569 -0.74 -1.07 26.57
C ASN A 569 -0.94 -0.96 25.04
N ALA A 570 -0.78 -2.05 24.31
CA ALA A 570 -0.91 -2.08 22.86
C ALA A 570 -1.32 -3.47 22.35
N SER A 571 -1.74 -4.38 23.23
CA SER A 571 -2.17 -5.73 22.84
C SER A 571 -3.62 -5.75 22.36
N ILE A 572 -4.41 -4.76 22.77
CA ILE A 572 -5.82 -4.58 22.43
C ILE A 572 -5.99 -3.14 21.95
N HIS A 573 -6.81 -2.93 20.93
CA HIS A 573 -7.19 -1.60 20.49
C HIS A 573 -8.18 -0.93 21.45
N ASP A 574 -8.26 0.39 21.41
CA ASP A 574 -9.18 1.19 22.21
C ASP A 574 -9.65 2.46 21.47
N MET A 575 -10.17 3.44 22.22
CA MET A 575 -10.63 4.73 21.67
C MET A 575 -9.51 5.68 21.26
N GLU A 576 -8.29 5.45 21.72
CA GLU A 576 -7.11 6.26 21.45
C GLU A 576 -6.31 5.72 20.25
N SER A 577 -6.41 4.41 19.98
CA SER A 577 -5.70 3.75 18.87
C SER A 577 -6.04 4.32 17.49
N GLY A 578 -7.27 4.80 17.28
CA GLY A 578 -7.77 5.22 15.97
C GLY A 578 -8.10 4.03 15.05
N TRP A 579 -8.44 4.34 13.80
CA TRP A 579 -8.83 3.38 12.77
C TRP A 579 -7.77 3.29 11.67
N GLY A 580 -7.76 2.19 10.92
CA GLY A 580 -6.97 2.07 9.71
C GLY A 580 -7.62 2.76 8.51
N TRP A 581 -6.89 2.82 7.40
CA TRP A 581 -7.34 3.41 6.14
C TRP A 581 -6.92 2.57 4.94
N ASP A 582 -7.87 2.31 4.06
CA ASP A 582 -7.58 1.71 2.76
C ASP A 582 -7.85 2.76 1.67
N ALA A 583 -6.77 3.35 1.15
CA ALA A 583 -6.86 4.37 0.11
C ALA A 583 -7.32 3.80 -1.25
N ARG A 584 -7.20 2.48 -1.47
CA ARG A 584 -7.63 1.82 -2.70
C ARG A 584 -9.15 1.69 -2.75
N TYR A 585 -9.78 1.34 -1.64
CA TYR A 585 -11.24 1.26 -1.52
C TYR A 585 -11.87 2.57 -1.05
N ASN A 586 -11.07 3.56 -0.63
CA ASN A 586 -11.53 4.81 -0.02
C ASN A 586 -12.46 4.53 1.17
N ARG A 587 -11.98 3.68 2.11
CA ARG A 587 -12.75 3.22 3.27
C ARG A 587 -11.90 3.19 4.53
N PHE A 588 -12.53 3.48 5.67
CA PHE A 588 -11.91 3.27 6.98
C PHE A 588 -11.96 1.80 7.37
N ILE A 589 -10.86 1.30 7.93
CA ILE A 589 -10.77 -0.02 8.54
C ILE A 589 -10.96 0.16 10.04
N GLY A 590 -12.11 -0.23 10.58
CA GLY A 590 -12.37 -0.03 11.99
C GLY A 590 -11.46 -0.88 12.87
N ASN A 591 -11.18 -0.40 14.08
CA ASN A 591 -10.49 -1.17 15.12
C ASN A 591 -11.47 -1.97 16.02
N LEU A 592 -12.72 -2.11 15.55
CA LEU A 592 -13.82 -2.76 16.22
C LEU A 592 -14.14 -4.07 15.51
N HIS A 593 -14.55 -5.08 16.27
CA HIS A 593 -15.00 -6.33 15.68
C HIS A 593 -16.47 -6.22 15.27
N TRP A 594 -16.75 -6.35 13.98
CA TRP A 594 -18.07 -6.01 13.41
C TRP A 594 -19.19 -7.01 13.67
N SER A 595 -18.87 -8.29 13.90
CA SER A 595 -19.86 -9.38 14.01
C SER A 595 -19.94 -10.03 15.39
N ASP A 596 -18.84 -10.11 16.14
CA ASP A 596 -18.80 -10.67 17.50
C ASP A 596 -19.66 -9.92 18.54
N ALA A 597 -19.93 -10.61 19.64
CA ALA A 597 -20.60 -10.04 20.80
C ALA A 597 -19.83 -8.84 21.37
N ALA A 598 -20.58 -7.84 21.84
CA ALA A 598 -20.05 -6.72 22.59
C ALA A 598 -19.65 -7.20 23.99
N GLN A 599 -18.35 -7.40 24.21
CA GLN A 599 -17.80 -7.88 25.46
C GLN A 599 -16.48 -7.17 25.76
N THR A 600 -16.14 -7.07 27.04
CA THR A 600 -14.82 -6.66 27.49
C THR A 600 -13.78 -7.62 26.91
N VAL A 601 -12.74 -7.08 26.29
CA VAL A 601 -11.60 -7.88 25.80
C VAL A 601 -10.50 -7.76 26.83
N THR A 602 -9.99 -8.89 27.31
CA THR A 602 -8.89 -8.94 28.27
C THR A 602 -7.76 -9.77 27.71
N ASN A 603 -6.52 -9.26 27.82
CA ASN A 603 -5.32 -10.02 27.53
C ASN A 603 -4.59 -10.29 28.84
N THR A 604 -4.57 -11.55 29.28
CA THR A 604 -3.99 -11.93 30.58
C THR A 604 -2.46 -11.84 30.61
N ASN A 605 -1.79 -11.87 29.46
CA ASN A 605 -0.33 -11.78 29.37
C ASN A 605 0.15 -10.33 29.51
N SER A 606 -0.59 -9.35 28.94
CA SER A 606 -0.29 -7.92 29.09
C SER A 606 -0.95 -7.28 30.31
N GLY A 607 -2.04 -7.87 30.82
CA GLY A 607 -2.88 -7.33 31.89
C GLY A 607 -3.88 -6.27 31.43
N GLU A 608 -4.00 -6.07 30.12
CA GLU A 608 -4.88 -5.07 29.50
C GLU A 608 -6.33 -5.55 29.44
N SER A 609 -7.26 -4.62 29.66
CA SER A 609 -8.70 -4.89 29.56
C SER A 609 -9.43 -3.65 29.03
N VAL A 610 -10.18 -3.83 27.94
CA VAL A 610 -10.88 -2.73 27.25
C VAL A 610 -12.36 -3.08 27.13
N GLU A 611 -13.21 -2.17 27.58
CA GLU A 611 -14.67 -2.29 27.49
C GLU A 611 -15.18 -2.07 26.06
N PRO A 612 -16.34 -2.65 25.68
CA PRO A 612 -16.87 -2.48 24.33
C PRO A 612 -17.27 -1.02 24.05
N PHE A 613 -17.07 -0.59 22.81
CA PHE A 613 -17.56 0.70 22.33
C PHE A 613 -19.09 0.72 22.25
N ALA A 614 -19.68 1.75 22.86
CA ALA A 614 -21.12 2.01 22.87
C ALA A 614 -21.98 0.80 23.32
N ASP A 615 -21.41 -0.09 24.14
CA ASP A 615 -22.00 -1.38 24.54
C ASP A 615 -22.41 -2.27 23.35
N GLN A 616 -21.88 -2.00 22.16
CA GLN A 616 -22.27 -2.64 20.91
C GLN A 616 -21.12 -3.27 20.14
N PHE A 617 -19.87 -2.87 20.32
CA PHE A 617 -18.75 -3.46 19.57
C PHE A 617 -17.55 -3.68 20.47
N ARG A 618 -17.02 -4.90 20.51
CA ARG A 618 -15.74 -5.16 21.17
C ARG A 618 -14.59 -4.62 20.32
N PHE A 619 -13.50 -4.18 20.95
CA PHE A 619 -12.28 -3.83 20.24
C PHE A 619 -11.54 -5.07 19.71
N MET A 620 -10.76 -4.89 18.65
CA MET A 620 -9.91 -5.93 18.08
C MET A 620 -8.58 -6.04 18.83
N ARG A 621 -7.94 -7.20 18.71
CA ARG A 621 -6.58 -7.43 19.21
C ARG A 621 -5.53 -7.01 18.18
N GLU A 622 -4.39 -6.57 18.67
CA GLU A 622 -3.19 -6.31 17.85
C GLU A 622 -2.54 -7.64 17.40
N ALA A 623 -1.73 -7.62 16.34
CA ALA A 623 -1.16 -8.81 15.73
C ALA A 623 -0.33 -9.70 16.69
N MET A 624 0.51 -9.10 17.53
CA MET A 624 1.28 -9.74 18.60
C MET A 624 0.46 -10.00 19.87
N GLY A 625 -0.73 -9.39 19.97
CA GLY A 625 -1.74 -9.58 21.01
C GLY A 625 -2.73 -10.73 20.76
N GLY A 626 -2.58 -11.46 19.66
CA GLY A 626 -3.52 -12.50 19.22
C GLY A 626 -4.59 -11.94 18.29
N GLY A 627 -4.18 -11.21 17.26
CA GLY A 627 -5.04 -10.52 16.30
C GLY A 627 -6.09 -11.40 15.62
N GLU A 628 -7.09 -10.75 15.03
CA GLU A 628 -8.27 -11.42 14.48
C GLU A 628 -7.99 -12.16 13.15
N SER A 629 -8.94 -12.98 12.72
CA SER A 629 -8.89 -13.60 11.40
C SER A 629 -9.02 -12.58 10.26
N ALA A 630 -8.50 -12.94 9.08
CA ALA A 630 -8.70 -12.17 7.87
C ALA A 630 -10.20 -11.91 7.59
N ARG A 631 -10.51 -10.76 6.97
CA ARG A 631 -11.88 -10.32 6.65
C ARG A 631 -12.78 -10.23 7.88
N THR A 632 -12.26 -9.68 8.98
CA THR A 632 -13.10 -9.24 10.12
C THR A 632 -14.10 -8.17 9.66
N GLY A 633 -13.67 -7.27 8.76
CA GLY A 633 -14.53 -6.42 7.94
C GLY A 633 -14.51 -6.79 6.47
N LEU A 634 -15.07 -5.91 5.64
CA LEU A 634 -15.30 -6.15 4.23
C LEU A 634 -14.01 -6.29 3.41
N ILE A 635 -12.91 -5.62 3.78
CA ILE A 635 -11.74 -5.46 2.90
C ILE A 635 -10.39 -5.88 3.50
N SER A 636 -10.24 -5.87 4.82
CA SER A 636 -8.95 -6.12 5.47
C SER A 636 -8.61 -7.62 5.52
N ASN A 637 -7.60 -8.05 4.78
CA ASN A 637 -7.05 -9.41 4.79
C ASN A 637 -5.99 -9.61 5.88
N TYR A 638 -5.38 -8.53 6.38
CA TYR A 638 -4.38 -8.54 7.46
C TYR A 638 -4.87 -7.84 8.72
N THR A 639 -4.24 -8.14 9.85
CA THR A 639 -4.56 -7.55 11.15
C THR A 639 -4.24 -6.06 11.14
N LEU A 640 -5.18 -5.25 11.64
CA LEU A 640 -4.89 -3.84 11.91
C LEU A 640 -3.95 -3.74 13.11
N GLU A 641 -2.78 -3.17 12.89
CA GLU A 641 -1.78 -2.96 13.93
C GLU A 641 -2.24 -1.89 14.93
N HIS A 642 -1.82 -1.98 16.19
CA HIS A 642 -1.99 -0.87 17.14
C HIS A 642 -1.01 0.26 16.78
N PRO A 643 -1.35 1.56 16.90
CA PRO A 643 -0.44 2.65 16.51
C PRO A 643 0.89 2.62 17.27
N ILE A 644 0.90 2.20 18.54
CA ILE A 644 2.14 2.01 19.32
C ILE A 644 3.04 0.93 18.69
N ALA A 645 2.45 -0.19 18.23
CA ALA A 645 3.20 -1.21 17.52
C ALA A 645 3.67 -0.71 16.14
N ALA A 646 2.81 0.03 15.42
CA ALA A 646 3.17 0.66 14.16
C ALA A 646 4.34 1.65 14.31
N ARG A 647 4.43 2.37 15.44
CA ARG A 647 5.57 3.25 15.73
C ARG A 647 6.87 2.47 15.92
N VAL A 648 6.86 1.32 16.61
CA VAL A 648 8.04 0.44 16.70
C VAL A 648 8.51 0.05 15.30
N THR A 649 7.59 -0.30 14.42
CA THR A 649 7.90 -0.65 13.03
C THR A 649 8.39 0.54 12.21
N GLN A 650 7.81 1.72 12.37
CA GLN A 650 8.30 2.93 11.70
C GLN A 650 9.74 3.26 12.12
N ASN A 651 10.05 3.18 13.42
CA ASN A 651 11.41 3.37 13.91
C ASN A 651 12.37 2.30 13.35
N TRP A 652 11.91 1.05 13.27
CA TRP A 652 12.67 -0.05 12.68
C TRP A 652 13.01 0.24 11.21
N PHE A 653 12.04 0.72 10.43
CA PHE A 653 12.24 1.11 9.03
C PHE A 653 13.20 2.30 8.89
N ASN A 654 13.00 3.37 9.66
CA ASN A 654 13.86 4.56 9.62
C ASN A 654 15.31 4.27 10.04
N GLY A 655 15.55 3.20 10.79
CA GLY A 655 16.89 2.76 11.20
C GLY A 655 17.68 2.01 10.12
N ALA A 656 17.10 1.72 8.96
CA ALA A 656 17.81 1.13 7.82
C ALA A 656 18.04 2.15 6.70
N SER A 657 19.00 1.86 5.82
CA SER A 657 19.19 2.66 4.61
C SER A 657 18.20 2.23 3.52
N ASN A 658 17.95 3.12 2.58
CA ASN A 658 17.36 2.80 1.28
C ASN A 658 18.49 2.59 0.25
N VAL A 659 18.22 1.78 -0.77
CA VAL A 659 19.10 1.70 -1.96
C VAL A 659 18.88 2.95 -2.80
N ASP A 660 19.93 3.75 -2.97
CA ASP A 660 19.95 4.98 -3.76
C ASP A 660 21.11 4.93 -4.76
N THR A 661 20.80 4.66 -6.02
CA THR A 661 21.81 4.55 -7.10
C THR A 661 22.42 5.89 -7.50
N ASN A 662 21.88 7.01 -7.00
CA ASN A 662 22.46 8.34 -7.21
C ASN A 662 23.44 8.74 -6.08
N SER A 663 23.45 8.02 -4.95
CA SER A 663 24.38 8.20 -3.83
C SER A 663 25.76 7.64 -4.18
N ALA A 664 26.83 8.29 -3.73
CA ALA A 664 28.20 7.81 -3.94
C ALA A 664 28.47 6.45 -3.27
N THR A 665 27.73 6.12 -2.21
CA THR A 665 27.84 4.82 -1.50
C THR A 665 26.85 3.77 -2.03
N GLY A 666 25.90 4.17 -2.89
CA GLY A 666 24.76 3.35 -3.29
C GLY A 666 23.61 3.31 -2.27
N TYR A 667 23.73 4.03 -1.15
CA TYR A 667 22.77 4.02 -0.05
C TYR A 667 22.54 5.40 0.55
N SER A 668 21.32 5.60 1.06
CA SER A 668 20.93 6.80 1.81
C SER A 668 20.15 6.42 3.06
N ALA A 669 20.38 7.10 4.19
CA ALA A 669 19.66 6.87 5.44
C ALA A 669 18.87 8.11 5.86
N TRP A 670 17.77 7.89 6.58
CA TRP A 670 16.94 8.96 7.10
C TRP A 670 17.57 9.60 8.34
N ASP A 671 17.80 10.91 8.29
CA ASP A 671 18.15 11.73 9.45
C ASP A 671 16.90 12.41 10.00
N GLN A 672 16.46 11.95 11.18
CA GLN A 672 15.25 12.44 11.85
C GLN A 672 15.39 13.88 12.38
N GLU A 673 16.60 14.33 12.73
CA GLU A 673 16.84 15.66 13.28
C GLU A 673 16.72 16.73 12.18
N THR A 674 17.32 16.46 11.03
CA THR A 674 17.26 17.37 9.87
C THR A 674 16.05 17.12 8.97
N GLN A 675 15.31 16.03 9.20
CA GLN A 675 14.22 15.51 8.37
C GLN A 675 14.62 15.39 6.89
N ARG A 676 15.77 14.77 6.61
CA ARG A 676 16.30 14.58 5.25
C ARG A 676 16.99 13.24 5.10
N TYR A 677 17.07 12.75 3.87
CA TYR A 677 17.96 11.64 3.53
C TYR A 677 19.39 12.15 3.32
N VAL A 678 20.35 11.43 3.89
CA VAL A 678 21.79 11.68 3.77
C VAL A 678 22.50 10.42 3.28
N GLU A 679 23.67 10.55 2.65
CA GLU A 679 24.47 9.39 2.23
C GLU A 679 24.82 8.50 3.44
N SER A 680 24.83 7.18 3.23
CA SER A 680 25.01 6.18 4.28
C SER A 680 26.03 5.12 3.87
N GLU A 681 26.93 4.73 4.78
CA GLU A 681 27.88 3.62 4.56
C GLU A 681 27.37 2.34 5.24
N THR A 682 27.27 1.23 4.48
CA THR A 682 26.64 -0.02 4.97
C THR A 682 27.61 -1.21 5.11
N ASN A 683 28.91 -1.01 4.87
CA ASN A 683 29.92 -2.08 4.67
C ASN A 683 29.58 -3.08 3.55
N GLN A 684 28.52 -2.82 2.76
CA GLN A 684 28.13 -3.63 1.61
C GLN A 684 28.51 -2.92 0.31
N ARG A 685 28.62 -3.70 -0.78
CA ARG A 685 28.89 -3.14 -2.11
C ARG A 685 27.69 -2.34 -2.60
N ALA A 686 27.95 -1.28 -3.36
CA ALA A 686 26.89 -0.56 -4.05
C ALA A 686 26.19 -1.49 -5.05
N VAL A 687 24.86 -1.35 -5.14
CA VAL A 687 24.02 -2.09 -6.08
C VAL A 687 24.34 -1.62 -7.50
N SER A 688 24.66 -2.54 -8.42
CA SER A 688 24.91 -2.19 -9.83
C SER A 688 23.60 -2.01 -10.58
N GLU A 689 22.62 -2.88 -10.35
CA GLU A 689 21.26 -2.80 -10.90
C GLU A 689 20.25 -3.18 -9.82
N LYS A 690 19.22 -2.34 -9.62
CA LYS A 690 18.20 -2.50 -8.59
C LYS A 690 16.90 -3.03 -9.20
N GLY A 691 16.32 -4.05 -8.58
CA GLY A 691 14.97 -4.50 -8.88
C GLY A 691 14.76 -5.09 -10.27
N VAL A 692 15.74 -5.86 -10.74
CA VAL A 692 15.71 -6.57 -12.03
C VAL A 692 15.44 -8.06 -11.83
N PRO A 693 14.94 -8.80 -12.83
CA PRO A 693 14.84 -10.25 -12.74
C PRO A 693 16.20 -10.92 -12.52
N VAL A 694 16.29 -11.88 -11.60
CA VAL A 694 17.53 -12.54 -11.20
C VAL A 694 17.41 -14.06 -11.17
N ILE A 695 18.55 -14.72 -11.36
CA ILE A 695 18.78 -16.13 -11.05
C ILE A 695 19.62 -16.18 -9.79
N THR A 696 19.06 -16.70 -8.70
CA THR A 696 19.81 -16.83 -7.44
C THR A 696 20.45 -18.22 -7.38
N VAL A 697 21.77 -18.25 -7.23
CA VAL A 697 22.55 -19.47 -7.07
C VAL A 697 22.84 -19.68 -5.60
N LEU A 698 22.42 -20.83 -5.07
CA LEU A 698 22.60 -21.21 -3.68
C LEU A 698 23.36 -22.53 -3.57
N GLY A 699 24.15 -22.68 -2.51
CA GLY A 699 24.70 -23.99 -2.19
C GLY A 699 25.58 -24.03 -0.96
N ILE A 700 26.08 -25.23 -0.67
CA ILE A 700 26.97 -25.53 0.45
C ILE A 700 28.27 -26.07 -0.12
N TYR A 701 29.40 -25.60 0.42
CA TYR A 701 30.71 -26.05 -0.02
C TYR A 701 31.67 -26.17 1.15
N ASP A 702 32.56 -27.14 1.06
CA ASP A 702 33.57 -27.36 2.07
C ASP A 702 34.99 -27.20 1.50
N PRO A 703 35.67 -26.07 1.80
CA PRO A 703 37.05 -25.85 1.37
C PRO A 703 38.05 -26.90 1.87
N THR A 704 37.73 -27.61 2.96
CA THR A 704 38.60 -28.66 3.51
C THR A 704 38.32 -30.04 2.90
N GLU A 705 37.32 -30.16 2.03
CA GLU A 705 36.94 -31.43 1.38
C GLU A 705 36.55 -32.56 2.34
N ALA A 706 36.25 -32.22 3.60
CA ALA A 706 35.91 -33.19 4.65
C ALA A 706 34.41 -33.51 4.66
N ASN A 707 33.58 -32.58 4.20
CA ASN A 707 32.14 -32.71 4.04
C ASN A 707 31.75 -32.65 2.55
N PRO A 708 30.68 -33.34 2.13
CA PRO A 708 30.12 -33.18 0.79
C PRO A 708 29.73 -31.73 0.49
N SER A 709 30.00 -31.29 -0.73
CA SER A 709 29.53 -30.02 -1.29
C SER A 709 28.31 -30.25 -2.19
N GLN A 710 27.49 -29.23 -2.38
CA GLN A 710 26.32 -29.28 -3.26
C GLN A 710 25.94 -27.88 -3.77
N ILE A 711 25.82 -27.76 -5.08
CA ILE A 711 25.08 -26.69 -5.75
C ILE A 711 23.60 -27.08 -5.77
N TYR A 712 22.73 -26.20 -5.27
CA TYR A 712 21.30 -26.45 -5.25
C TYR A 712 20.65 -26.05 -6.59
N PRO A 713 19.46 -26.59 -6.92
CA PRO A 713 18.73 -26.14 -8.09
C PRO A 713 18.57 -24.62 -8.11
N LEU A 714 18.73 -24.03 -9.29
CA LEU A 714 18.58 -22.59 -9.46
C LEU A 714 17.15 -22.17 -9.13
N ILE A 715 17.02 -21.04 -8.46
CA ILE A 715 15.76 -20.36 -8.22
C ILE A 715 15.76 -19.04 -8.97
N TYR A 716 14.61 -18.65 -9.49
CA TYR A 716 14.44 -17.49 -10.35
C TYR A 716 13.47 -16.54 -9.67
N SER A 717 13.75 -15.24 -9.74
CA SER A 717 12.86 -14.21 -9.23
C SER A 717 12.65 -13.11 -10.26
N ASN A 718 11.46 -12.54 -10.19
CA ASN A 718 11.03 -11.39 -10.95
C ASN A 718 11.67 -10.07 -10.47
N TYR A 719 12.33 -10.06 -9.30
CA TYR A 719 12.91 -8.87 -8.69
C TYR A 719 14.11 -9.21 -7.80
N GLY A 720 15.24 -8.58 -8.04
CA GLY A 720 16.43 -8.69 -7.20
C GLY A 720 17.47 -7.64 -7.57
N ASN A 721 18.54 -7.60 -6.78
CA ASN A 721 19.66 -6.68 -6.99
C ASN A 721 20.85 -7.43 -7.57
N LEU A 722 21.54 -6.79 -8.51
CA LEU A 722 22.83 -7.24 -9.04
C LEU A 722 23.96 -6.42 -8.41
N PHE A 723 25.13 -7.06 -8.37
CA PHE A 723 26.35 -6.49 -7.81
C PHE A 723 27.54 -6.88 -8.69
N GLU A 724 28.60 -6.08 -8.62
CA GLU A 724 29.91 -6.52 -9.08
C GLU A 724 30.39 -7.66 -8.16
N LEU A 725 30.51 -8.87 -8.71
CA LEU A 725 30.90 -10.08 -7.98
C LEU A 725 32.42 -10.14 -7.81
N PRO A 726 32.93 -10.72 -6.70
CA PRO A 726 34.37 -10.75 -6.45
C PRO A 726 35.09 -11.68 -7.43
N GLU A 727 36.18 -11.19 -8.01
CA GLU A 727 37.07 -12.00 -8.83
C GLU A 727 38.11 -12.74 -7.94
N PRO A 728 38.50 -13.98 -8.29
CA PRO A 728 39.55 -14.72 -7.57
C PRO A 728 40.88 -13.96 -7.55
N SER A 729 41.47 -13.77 -6.37
CA SER A 729 42.78 -13.14 -6.24
C SER A 729 43.91 -14.09 -6.59
N ASN A 730 44.84 -13.66 -7.46
CA ASN A 730 46.07 -14.40 -7.74
C ASN A 730 47.14 -14.07 -6.68
N ILE A 731 47.00 -14.63 -5.47
CA ILE A 731 48.01 -14.50 -4.42
C ILE A 731 49.06 -15.58 -4.66
N PRO A 732 50.36 -15.22 -4.78
CA PRO A 732 51.43 -16.22 -4.90
C PRO A 732 51.41 -17.17 -3.71
N ALA A 733 51.41 -18.47 -3.99
CA ALA A 733 51.45 -19.49 -2.97
C ALA A 733 52.71 -19.37 -2.10
N GLN A 734 52.53 -19.48 -0.79
CA GLN A 734 53.62 -19.55 0.19
C GLN A 734 54.02 -21.00 0.44
N ARG A 735 55.17 -21.22 1.09
CA ARG A 735 55.55 -22.57 1.53
C ARG A 735 54.59 -23.10 2.58
N GLU A 736 54.47 -24.42 2.65
CA GLU A 736 53.52 -25.11 3.52
C GLU A 736 54.19 -26.07 4.51
N GLY A 737 53.62 -26.15 5.71
CA GLY A 737 54.03 -27.11 6.73
C GLY A 737 55.50 -27.00 7.15
N TRP A 738 56.14 -28.15 7.38
CA TRP A 738 57.55 -28.22 7.75
C TRP A 738 58.44 -28.16 6.50
N VAL A 739 59.17 -27.06 6.35
CA VAL A 739 59.99 -26.76 5.17
C VAL A 739 61.47 -26.95 5.52
N ALA A 740 62.17 -27.80 4.76
CA ALA A 740 63.60 -28.06 4.98
C ALA A 740 64.43 -26.81 4.73
N ALA A 741 65.25 -26.40 5.71
CA ALA A 741 65.95 -25.12 5.70
C ALA A 741 66.93 -24.97 4.54
N ASP A 742 67.53 -26.06 4.08
CA ASP A 742 68.40 -26.11 2.89
C ASP A 742 67.67 -25.89 1.56
N THR A 743 66.34 -25.98 1.55
CA THR A 743 65.50 -25.71 0.37
C THR A 743 64.90 -24.30 0.34
N ILE A 744 65.04 -23.53 1.42
CA ILE A 744 64.45 -22.19 1.56
C ILE A 744 65.29 -21.17 0.79
N THR A 745 64.70 -20.55 -0.22
CA THR A 745 65.34 -19.44 -0.94
C THR A 745 65.20 -18.12 -0.18
N ALA A 746 65.96 -17.08 -0.59
CA ALA A 746 65.81 -15.74 -0.03
C ALA A 746 64.40 -15.16 -0.25
N GLU A 747 63.73 -15.55 -1.34
CA GLU A 747 62.36 -15.15 -1.65
C GLU A 747 61.36 -15.88 -0.76
N ASP A 748 61.51 -17.20 -0.61
CA ASP A 748 60.67 -18.00 0.31
C ASP A 748 60.72 -17.45 1.73
N ARG A 749 61.92 -17.02 2.17
CA ARG A 749 62.13 -16.49 3.52
C ARG A 749 61.37 -15.19 3.79
N LEU A 750 61.21 -14.33 2.78
CA LEU A 750 60.50 -13.05 2.88
C LEU A 750 58.98 -13.21 2.68
N ASN A 751 58.58 -14.10 1.78
CA ASN A 751 57.20 -14.20 1.33
C ASN A 751 56.39 -15.28 2.05
N THR A 752 57.03 -16.19 2.80
CA THR A 752 56.35 -17.16 3.66
C THR A 752 56.18 -16.60 5.06
N GLU A 753 54.96 -16.65 5.57
CA GLU A 753 54.71 -16.40 6.98
C GLU A 753 55.17 -17.62 7.81
N TRP A 754 56.14 -17.41 8.69
CA TRP A 754 56.71 -18.47 9.53
C TRP A 754 56.11 -18.44 10.94
N GLN A 755 55.76 -19.61 11.47
CA GLN A 755 55.35 -19.78 12.86
C GLN A 755 56.53 -19.51 13.79
N THR A 756 56.25 -18.94 14.97
CA THR A 756 57.29 -18.51 15.91
C THR A 756 57.13 -19.11 17.30
N ILE A 757 58.22 -19.24 18.02
CA ILE A 757 58.28 -19.59 19.43
C ILE A 757 58.83 -18.42 20.24
N LYS A 758 58.33 -18.28 21.47
CA LYS A 758 58.83 -17.28 22.40
C LYS A 758 60.07 -17.79 23.13
N VAL A 759 61.17 -17.07 22.99
CA VAL A 759 62.46 -17.34 23.63
C VAL A 759 63.03 -16.02 24.12
N ASP A 760 63.36 -15.93 25.41
CA ASP A 760 63.85 -14.71 26.07
C ASP A 760 62.94 -13.48 25.85
N ASN A 761 61.62 -13.70 25.84
CA ASN A 761 60.57 -12.73 25.47
C ASN A 761 60.63 -12.20 24.02
N GLN A 762 61.42 -12.82 23.14
CA GLN A 762 61.43 -12.55 21.70
C GLN A 762 60.75 -13.69 20.93
N TRP A 763 60.05 -13.35 19.84
CA TRP A 763 59.44 -14.33 18.96
C TRP A 763 60.42 -14.67 17.83
N LEU A 764 60.87 -15.92 17.79
CA LEU A 764 61.86 -16.43 16.85
C LEU A 764 61.26 -17.55 15.99
N PRO A 765 61.74 -17.78 14.75
CA PRO A 765 61.22 -18.84 13.89
C PRO A 765 61.28 -20.21 14.57
N LEU A 766 60.14 -20.90 14.60
CA LEU A 766 60.03 -22.24 15.16
C LEU A 766 60.63 -23.26 14.18
N CYS A 767 61.39 -24.20 14.71
CA CYS A 767 62.02 -25.24 13.89
C CYS A 767 61.96 -26.62 14.53
N GLN A 768 62.04 -27.66 13.70
CA GLN A 768 62.25 -29.05 14.14
C GLN A 768 63.54 -29.63 13.55
N PHE A 769 64.19 -30.53 14.28
CA PHE A 769 65.42 -31.18 13.85
C PHE A 769 65.63 -32.53 14.55
N SER A 770 66.34 -33.43 13.88
CA SER A 770 66.80 -34.69 14.48
C SER A 770 68.14 -34.50 15.18
N TYR A 771 68.31 -35.12 16.34
CA TYR A 771 69.57 -35.14 17.08
C TYR A 771 69.85 -36.56 17.59
N THR A 772 71.11 -36.98 17.47
CA THR A 772 71.60 -38.29 17.91
C THR A 772 72.53 -38.10 19.10
N SER A 773 72.21 -38.73 20.24
CA SER A 773 73.04 -38.67 21.45
C SER A 773 74.43 -39.28 21.20
N GLN A 774 75.38 -38.99 22.09
CA GLN A 774 76.70 -39.64 22.02
C GLN A 774 76.62 -41.17 22.17
N GLY A 775 75.58 -41.67 22.84
CA GLY A 775 75.28 -43.10 22.96
C GLY A 775 74.52 -43.72 21.78
N GLY A 776 74.20 -42.93 20.75
CA GLY A 776 73.55 -43.38 19.52
C GLY A 776 72.02 -43.37 19.53
N THR A 777 71.38 -42.82 20.56
CA THR A 777 69.92 -42.70 20.62
C THR A 777 69.47 -41.48 19.81
N GLN A 778 68.56 -41.65 18.86
CA GLN A 778 68.04 -40.57 18.02
C GLN A 778 66.67 -40.10 18.48
N ALA A 779 66.45 -38.78 18.47
CA ALA A 779 65.13 -38.18 18.69
C ALA A 779 64.97 -36.87 17.91
N ASN A 780 63.72 -36.45 17.70
CA ASN A 780 63.38 -35.17 17.09
C ASN A 780 62.99 -34.16 18.16
N PHE A 781 63.50 -32.95 18.00
CA PHE A 781 63.37 -31.85 18.93
C PHE A 781 62.68 -30.67 18.26
N ILE A 782 61.98 -29.88 19.07
CA ILE A 782 61.44 -28.59 18.65
C ILE A 782 62.26 -27.50 19.32
N GLY A 783 62.63 -26.51 18.52
CA GLY A 783 63.48 -25.42 18.95
C GLY A 783 63.14 -24.13 18.24
N TYR A 784 64.11 -23.23 18.27
CA TYR A 784 64.10 -21.99 17.52
C TYR A 784 65.36 -21.92 16.64
N GLU A 785 65.24 -21.17 15.57
CA GLU A 785 66.34 -20.93 14.65
C GLU A 785 67.27 -19.83 15.19
N GLU A 786 68.56 -20.14 15.28
CA GLU A 786 69.63 -19.22 15.65
C GLU A 786 70.73 -19.30 14.58
N GLY A 787 70.83 -18.27 13.73
CA GLY A 787 71.72 -18.31 12.56
C GLY A 787 71.26 -19.34 11.54
N GLU A 788 72.13 -20.28 11.19
CA GLU A 788 71.82 -21.41 10.29
C GLU A 788 71.63 -22.73 11.06
N GLN A 789 71.26 -22.67 12.34
CA GLN A 789 71.03 -23.87 13.17
C GLN A 789 69.69 -23.78 13.89
N CYS A 790 69.08 -24.93 14.12
CA CYS A 790 67.93 -25.07 15.02
C CYS A 790 68.40 -25.64 16.36
N ARG A 791 67.94 -25.04 17.47
CA ARG A 791 68.32 -25.52 18.80
C ARG A 791 67.20 -25.39 19.81
N VAL A 792 67.21 -26.25 20.82
CA VAL A 792 66.30 -26.12 21.97
C VAL A 792 66.65 -24.87 22.78
N THR A 793 65.71 -24.38 23.59
CA THR A 793 65.93 -23.23 24.47
C THR A 793 67.00 -23.52 25.52
N SER A 794 67.63 -22.48 26.08
CA SER A 794 68.64 -22.63 27.14
C SER A 794 68.11 -23.34 28.40
N GLU A 795 66.79 -23.34 28.58
CA GLU A 795 66.08 -24.01 29.66
C GLU A 795 65.81 -25.49 29.42
N MET A 796 66.21 -26.03 28.27
CA MET A 796 65.97 -27.41 27.88
C MET A 796 67.30 -28.13 27.66
N VAL A 797 67.62 -29.09 28.55
CA VAL A 797 68.77 -30.00 28.40
C VAL A 797 68.31 -31.46 28.40
N TRP A 798 68.90 -32.27 27.53
CA TRP A 798 68.56 -33.69 27.40
C TRP A 798 69.48 -34.54 28.25
N HIS A 799 68.93 -35.17 29.29
CA HIS A 799 69.67 -36.08 30.14
C HIS A 799 69.50 -37.51 29.65
N ILE A 800 70.51 -38.03 28.95
CA ILE A 800 70.51 -39.36 28.35
C ILE A 800 71.88 -40.02 28.50
N ASP A 801 71.92 -41.35 28.62
CA ASP A 801 73.16 -42.13 28.74
C ASP A 801 74.09 -41.69 29.89
N GLY A 802 73.51 -41.11 30.95
CA GLY A 802 74.24 -40.56 32.10
C GLY A 802 74.96 -39.23 31.83
N GLN A 803 74.76 -38.62 30.65
CA GLN A 803 75.28 -37.32 30.26
C GLN A 803 74.16 -36.29 30.13
N THR A 804 74.53 -35.01 30.13
CA THR A 804 73.60 -33.91 29.82
C THR A 804 74.06 -33.29 28.51
N GLU A 805 73.20 -33.35 27.50
CA GLU A 805 73.45 -32.85 26.15
C GLU A 805 72.50 -31.69 25.85
N VAL A 806 72.91 -30.75 24.98
CA VAL A 806 72.07 -29.64 24.51
C VAL A 806 71.81 -29.85 23.02
N PRO A 807 70.64 -30.40 22.65
CA PRO A 807 70.30 -30.66 21.25
C PRO A 807 70.41 -29.40 20.38
N VAL A 808 71.21 -29.50 19.32
CA VAL A 808 71.36 -28.49 18.27
C VAL A 808 71.57 -29.20 16.93
N SER A 809 70.99 -28.67 15.86
CA SER A 809 71.15 -29.22 14.52
C SER A 809 72.52 -28.91 13.92
N GLU A 810 72.92 -29.66 12.90
CA GLU A 810 73.95 -29.20 11.97
C GLU A 810 73.43 -28.00 11.14
N SER A 811 74.35 -27.28 10.49
CA SER A 811 74.00 -26.11 9.66
C SER A 811 72.98 -26.50 8.59
N LEU A 812 71.85 -25.80 8.53
CA LEU A 812 70.73 -26.02 7.61
C LEU A 812 70.05 -27.41 7.68
N GLN A 813 70.46 -28.29 8.59
CA GLN A 813 69.85 -29.63 8.78
C GLN A 813 68.68 -29.57 9.77
N TYR A 814 67.68 -28.75 9.47
CA TYR A 814 66.45 -28.59 10.24
C TYR A 814 65.31 -28.17 9.31
N GLN A 815 64.09 -28.12 9.84
CA GLN A 815 62.92 -27.62 9.12
C GLN A 815 62.32 -26.42 9.86
N LEU A 816 61.92 -25.39 9.13
CA LEU A 816 61.12 -24.28 9.65
C LEU A 816 59.63 -24.57 9.47
N LEU A 817 58.79 -24.06 10.37
CA LEU A 817 57.34 -24.23 10.27
C LEU A 817 56.69 -23.02 9.58
N ALA A 818 56.11 -23.23 8.40
CA ALA A 818 55.26 -22.24 7.75
C ALA A 818 53.88 -22.16 8.42
N SER A 819 53.21 -21.01 8.33
CA SER A 819 51.85 -20.80 8.87
C SER A 819 50.76 -21.43 7.99
N LYS A 820 51.06 -21.73 6.72
CA LYS A 820 50.11 -22.28 5.76
C LYS A 820 50.28 -23.78 5.57
N GLY A 821 49.22 -24.46 5.14
CA GLY A 821 49.24 -25.89 4.85
C GLY A 821 48.02 -26.39 4.07
N GLU A 822 48.20 -27.47 3.31
CA GLU A 822 47.15 -28.13 2.52
C GLU A 822 45.96 -28.60 3.38
N LEU A 823 46.25 -29.13 4.57
CA LEU A 823 45.26 -29.61 5.54
C LEU A 823 45.24 -28.71 6.78
N VAL A 824 44.09 -28.09 7.05
CA VAL A 824 43.87 -27.32 8.27
C VAL A 824 43.86 -28.24 9.47
N GLY A 825 44.69 -27.97 10.48
CA GLY A 825 44.76 -28.80 11.67
C GLY A 825 45.85 -28.37 12.65
N ASN A 826 45.88 -29.06 13.78
CA ASN A 826 46.97 -28.94 14.73
C ASN A 826 48.26 -29.45 14.10
N ILE A 827 49.36 -28.74 14.32
CA ILE A 827 50.66 -29.18 13.85
C ILE A 827 51.14 -30.36 14.68
N THR A 828 51.59 -31.40 13.99
CA THR A 828 52.21 -32.56 14.60
C THR A 828 53.68 -32.67 14.18
N TYR A 829 54.43 -33.41 14.98
CA TYR A 829 55.74 -33.93 14.61
C TYR A 829 55.92 -35.28 15.29
N THR A 830 56.89 -36.08 14.85
CA THR A 830 57.18 -37.39 15.42
C THR A 830 58.41 -37.28 16.33
N PRO A 831 58.28 -37.19 17.68
CA PRO A 831 59.43 -36.98 18.56
C PRO A 831 60.36 -38.19 18.58
N THR A 832 59.80 -39.39 18.54
CA THR A 832 60.50 -40.67 18.38
C THR A 832 59.59 -41.63 17.61
N PRO A 833 60.13 -42.64 16.92
CA PRO A 833 59.32 -43.67 16.26
C PRO A 833 58.32 -44.36 17.19
N GLU A 834 58.66 -44.55 18.46
CA GLU A 834 57.82 -45.23 19.46
C GLU A 834 56.62 -44.39 19.91
N LEU A 835 56.76 -43.07 19.94
CA LEU A 835 55.68 -42.15 20.33
C LEU A 835 54.72 -41.86 19.17
N GLY A 836 55.16 -42.02 17.92
CA GLY A 836 54.38 -41.64 16.74
C GLY A 836 54.19 -40.13 16.63
N GLU A 837 53.19 -39.70 15.85
CA GLU A 837 52.86 -38.29 15.69
C GLU A 837 52.22 -37.71 16.95
N MET A 838 52.76 -36.59 17.41
CA MET A 838 52.30 -35.90 18.61
C MET A 838 52.00 -34.43 18.30
N THR A 839 50.94 -33.90 18.89
CA THR A 839 50.54 -32.49 18.72
C THR A 839 51.55 -31.55 19.34
N LEU A 840 52.08 -30.63 18.55
CA LEU A 840 53.05 -29.61 18.94
C LEU A 840 52.45 -28.62 19.97
N CYS A 841 53.27 -28.24 20.95
CA CYS A 841 52.98 -27.16 21.88
C CYS A 841 54.24 -26.37 22.24
N SER A 842 54.09 -25.11 22.61
CA SER A 842 55.17 -24.29 23.18
C SER A 842 54.71 -23.52 24.40
N LEU A 843 55.67 -22.97 25.15
CA LEU A 843 55.39 -22.14 26.31
C LEU A 843 55.38 -20.67 25.91
N ASN A 844 54.34 -19.96 26.33
CA ASN A 844 54.19 -18.52 26.21
C ASN A 844 53.90 -17.92 27.58
N LYS A 845 54.86 -18.11 28.48
CA LYS A 845 54.83 -17.53 29.83
C LYS A 845 55.62 -16.21 29.84
N PRO A 846 55.30 -15.27 30.73
CA PRO A 846 56.15 -14.10 30.95
C PRO A 846 57.43 -14.50 31.71
N GLY A 847 58.58 -13.94 31.29
CA GLY A 847 59.89 -14.29 31.83
C GLY A 847 60.68 -15.18 30.89
N THR A 848 61.91 -15.57 31.29
CA THR A 848 62.84 -16.33 30.43
C THR A 848 63.16 -17.74 30.97
N GLY A 849 62.72 -18.06 32.19
CA GLY A 849 63.09 -19.32 32.88
C GLY A 849 62.26 -20.54 32.47
N HIS A 850 61.33 -20.39 31.53
CA HIS A 850 60.35 -21.42 31.19
C HIS A 850 60.11 -21.51 29.68
N ASP A 851 61.08 -21.13 28.85
CA ASP A 851 60.91 -21.16 27.41
C ASP A 851 61.12 -22.58 26.86
N GLY A 852 60.43 -22.91 25.78
CA GLY A 852 60.63 -24.19 25.09
C GLY A 852 59.37 -24.71 24.42
N ALA A 853 59.55 -25.80 23.69
CA ALA A 853 58.48 -26.48 22.98
C ALA A 853 58.63 -28.00 23.07
N GLY A 854 57.52 -28.69 22.80
CA GLY A 854 57.44 -30.13 22.79
C GLY A 854 56.10 -30.56 22.24
N PHE A 855 55.50 -31.56 22.86
CA PHE A 855 54.22 -32.10 22.46
C PHE A 855 53.24 -32.26 23.62
N LEU A 856 51.95 -32.29 23.28
CA LEU A 856 50.87 -32.54 24.22
C LEU A 856 50.75 -34.03 24.52
N ALA A 857 50.93 -34.40 25.79
CA ALA A 857 50.68 -35.74 26.31
C ALA A 857 50.41 -35.70 27.82
N ASP A 858 49.53 -36.57 28.32
CA ASP A 858 49.16 -36.64 29.73
C ASP A 858 48.68 -35.31 30.35
N ASN A 859 47.92 -34.52 29.58
CA ASN A 859 47.50 -33.15 29.94
C ASN A 859 48.67 -32.21 30.28
N LYS A 860 49.83 -32.43 29.65
CA LYS A 860 51.01 -31.59 29.75
C LYS A 860 51.58 -31.26 28.38
N CYS A 861 52.18 -30.08 28.25
CA CYS A 861 53.19 -29.82 27.24
C CYS A 861 54.52 -30.34 27.79
N LYS A 862 55.07 -31.39 27.18
CA LYS A 862 56.33 -32.03 27.57
C LYS A 862 57.09 -32.45 26.31
N GLN A 863 58.36 -32.80 26.43
CA GLN A 863 59.10 -33.40 25.32
C GLN A 863 59.39 -34.88 25.62
N ILE A 864 60.34 -35.46 24.89
CA ILE A 864 60.81 -36.83 25.07
C ILE A 864 61.37 -37.07 26.49
N ASP A 865 61.43 -38.34 26.86
CA ASP A 865 62.00 -38.75 28.15
C ASP A 865 63.45 -38.27 28.33
N GLY A 866 63.75 -37.80 29.54
CA GLY A 866 65.06 -37.25 29.89
C GLY A 866 65.19 -35.73 29.71
N MET A 867 64.22 -35.05 29.10
CA MET A 867 64.26 -33.59 29.02
C MET A 867 64.04 -32.90 30.35
N LYS A 868 64.99 -32.03 30.70
CA LYS A 868 65.05 -31.34 31.99
C LYS A 868 65.39 -29.88 31.83
N HIS A 869 65.03 -29.12 32.85
CA HIS A 869 65.59 -27.80 33.12
C HIS A 869 67.08 -27.89 33.48
N SER A 870 67.78 -26.77 33.33
CA SER A 870 69.17 -26.59 33.79
C SER A 870 69.36 -26.94 35.28
N ASN A 871 68.31 -26.81 36.09
CA ASN A 871 68.28 -27.19 37.52
C ASN A 871 67.96 -28.68 37.79
N GLY A 872 67.77 -29.50 36.74
CA GLY A 872 67.52 -30.94 36.83
C GLY A 872 66.06 -31.37 36.98
N ALA A 873 65.10 -30.45 37.10
CA ALA A 873 63.67 -30.77 37.08
C ALA A 873 63.21 -31.18 35.69
N LEU A 874 62.18 -32.04 35.56
CA LEU A 874 61.62 -32.40 34.24
C LEU A 874 61.00 -31.18 33.56
N TRP A 875 61.26 -31.02 32.26
CA TRP A 875 60.60 -30.00 31.45
C TRP A 875 59.22 -30.52 31.03
N ALA A 876 58.20 -30.24 31.86
CA ALA A 876 56.83 -30.68 31.63
C ALA A 876 55.82 -29.76 32.34
N TYR A 877 54.89 -29.18 31.59
CA TYR A 877 53.98 -28.14 32.07
C TYR A 877 52.53 -28.54 31.87
N ALA A 878 51.72 -28.46 32.92
CA ALA A 878 50.32 -28.87 32.84
C ALA A 878 49.49 -27.87 32.04
N THR A 879 48.67 -28.38 31.11
CA THR A 879 47.91 -27.56 30.14
C THR A 879 46.87 -26.65 30.79
N HIS A 880 46.37 -27.00 31.98
CA HIS A 880 45.41 -26.20 32.73
C HIS A 880 46.01 -24.93 33.38
N GLN A 881 47.34 -24.77 33.39
CA GLN A 881 48.00 -23.64 34.07
C GLN A 881 48.14 -22.38 33.20
N GLY A 882 47.68 -22.39 31.96
CA GLY A 882 47.79 -21.28 31.02
C GLY A 882 49.22 -21.03 30.51
N GLY A 883 49.36 -20.20 29.47
CA GLY A 883 50.65 -19.88 28.86
C GLY A 883 51.27 -21.03 28.07
N ILE A 884 50.44 -21.85 27.42
CA ILE A 884 50.85 -22.88 26.47
C ILE A 884 50.17 -22.56 25.15
N ASP A 885 50.95 -22.37 24.10
CA ASP A 885 50.46 -22.13 22.75
C ASP A 885 50.40 -23.46 21.99
N GLN A 886 49.34 -23.63 21.19
CA GLN A 886 49.19 -24.73 20.23
C GLN A 886 49.24 -24.14 18.83
N TYR A 887 49.93 -24.83 17.93
CA TYR A 887 50.15 -24.36 16.58
C TYR A 887 49.16 -25.01 15.62
N GLN A 888 48.62 -24.19 14.72
CA GLN A 888 47.72 -24.62 13.65
C GLN A 888 48.19 -24.02 12.33
N VAL A 889 47.98 -24.75 11.25
CA VAL A 889 48.15 -24.20 9.89
C VAL A 889 46.82 -23.70 9.35
N GLU A 890 46.89 -22.61 8.60
CA GLU A 890 45.76 -22.11 7.83
C GLU A 890 45.85 -22.57 6.37
N SER A 891 44.71 -22.95 5.80
CA SER A 891 44.62 -23.19 4.35
C SER A 891 44.90 -21.90 3.59
N GLN A 892 45.69 -22.00 2.53
CA GLN A 892 45.85 -20.95 1.52
C GLN A 892 45.13 -21.28 0.21
N LYS A 893 44.19 -22.23 0.23
CA LYS A 893 43.34 -22.53 -0.92
C LYS A 893 42.56 -21.28 -1.35
N GLN A 894 42.22 -21.21 -2.63
CA GLN A 894 41.24 -20.27 -3.17
C GLN A 894 40.09 -21.07 -3.76
N CYS A 895 38.87 -20.87 -3.25
CA CYS A 895 37.67 -21.47 -3.81
C CYS A 895 36.96 -20.50 -4.76
N GLN A 896 36.20 -21.02 -5.72
CA GLN A 896 35.47 -20.21 -6.69
C GLN A 896 34.26 -20.97 -7.24
N LEU A 897 33.29 -20.22 -7.75
CA LEU A 897 32.29 -20.72 -8.69
C LEU A 897 32.77 -20.44 -10.11
N VAL A 898 32.68 -21.44 -10.97
CA VAL A 898 32.85 -21.31 -12.42
C VAL A 898 31.48 -21.41 -13.05
N VAL A 899 31.00 -20.30 -13.61
CA VAL A 899 29.70 -20.21 -14.26
C VAL A 899 29.91 -20.15 -15.76
N GLU A 900 29.55 -21.24 -16.45
CA GLU A 900 29.58 -21.31 -17.90
C GLU A 900 28.19 -20.99 -18.43
N ASN A 901 28.08 -19.89 -19.18
CA ASN A 901 26.82 -19.36 -19.68
C ASN A 901 26.47 -19.94 -21.06
N GLN A 902 25.18 -19.93 -21.41
CA GLN A 902 24.68 -20.41 -22.72
C GLN A 902 25.22 -19.60 -23.91
N ASP A 903 25.70 -18.38 -23.69
CA ASP A 903 26.33 -17.53 -24.70
C ASP A 903 27.83 -17.85 -24.91
N GLY A 904 28.38 -18.80 -24.14
CA GLY A 904 29.79 -19.21 -24.17
C GLY A 904 30.71 -18.38 -23.27
N SER A 905 30.20 -17.37 -22.55
CA SER A 905 30.97 -16.63 -21.56
C SER A 905 31.19 -17.46 -20.29
N VAL A 906 32.29 -17.20 -19.59
CA VAL A 906 32.65 -17.87 -18.33
C VAL A 906 32.94 -16.83 -17.27
N ASP A 907 32.16 -16.82 -16.20
CA ASP A 907 32.39 -15.98 -15.03
C ASP A 907 33.08 -16.81 -13.93
N LYS A 908 34.09 -16.24 -13.27
CA LYS A 908 34.76 -16.85 -12.12
C LYS A 908 34.51 -15.99 -10.89
N ILE A 909 33.80 -16.54 -9.91
CA ILE A 909 33.37 -15.80 -8.74
C ILE A 909 34.09 -16.35 -7.52
N ALA A 910 34.87 -15.52 -6.83
CA ALA A 910 35.63 -15.92 -5.66
C ALA A 910 34.72 -16.33 -4.50
N LEU A 911 35.09 -17.43 -3.86
CA LEU A 911 34.58 -17.91 -2.58
C LEU A 911 35.73 -18.02 -1.56
N HIS A 912 35.43 -18.02 -0.28
CA HIS A 912 36.45 -18.19 0.76
C HIS A 912 37.07 -19.60 0.71
N GLY A 913 38.40 -19.67 0.64
CA GLY A 913 39.15 -20.93 0.65
C GLY A 913 39.33 -21.59 2.02
N LYS A 914 38.67 -21.08 3.04
CA LYS A 914 38.63 -21.65 4.40
C LYS A 914 37.21 -21.65 4.94
N ARG A 915 36.91 -22.63 5.81
CA ARG A 915 35.67 -22.61 6.57
C ARG A 915 35.63 -21.36 7.45
N TYR A 916 34.48 -20.68 7.49
CA TYR A 916 34.24 -19.61 8.46
C TYR A 916 34.13 -20.14 9.90
N SER A 917 33.67 -21.39 10.05
CA SER A 917 33.54 -22.10 11.32
C SER A 917 34.08 -23.52 11.14
N SER A 918 35.00 -23.95 12.00
CA SER A 918 35.68 -25.25 11.84
C SER A 918 34.73 -26.45 11.88
N GLY A 919 33.56 -26.32 12.51
CA GLY A 919 32.58 -27.40 12.66
C GLY A 919 31.59 -27.58 11.50
N GLU A 920 31.59 -26.71 10.50
CA GLU A 920 30.60 -26.75 9.41
C GLU A 920 31.16 -26.26 8.07
N SER A 921 30.56 -26.75 6.99
CA SER A 921 30.78 -26.26 5.63
C SER A 921 30.29 -24.81 5.49
N ASN A 922 30.83 -24.08 4.51
CA ASN A 922 30.35 -22.77 4.13
C ASN A 922 29.08 -22.88 3.26
N LYS A 923 28.34 -21.79 3.13
CA LYS A 923 27.30 -21.61 2.10
C LYS A 923 27.63 -20.44 1.21
N PHE A 924 27.19 -20.50 -0.05
CA PHE A 924 27.27 -19.40 -1.01
C PHE A 924 25.88 -19.01 -1.50
N HIS A 925 25.75 -17.75 -1.89
CA HIS A 925 24.50 -17.12 -2.30
C HIS A 925 24.80 -15.87 -3.12
N LEU A 926 24.35 -15.85 -4.38
CA LEU A 926 24.57 -14.72 -5.30
C LEU A 926 23.46 -14.63 -6.34
N ASN A 927 23.24 -13.43 -6.86
CA ASN A 927 22.33 -13.18 -7.97
C ASN A 927 23.13 -13.05 -9.28
N LEU A 928 22.66 -13.75 -10.32
CA LEU A 928 23.05 -13.59 -11.70
C LEU A 928 21.92 -12.91 -12.49
N PRO A 929 22.23 -12.15 -13.55
CA PRO A 929 21.19 -11.55 -14.41
C PRO A 929 20.36 -12.65 -15.10
N ALA A 930 19.03 -12.53 -15.07
CA ALA A 930 18.15 -13.56 -15.63
C ALA A 930 18.27 -13.73 -17.16
N GLU A 931 18.66 -12.68 -17.88
CA GLU A 931 18.84 -12.70 -19.34
C GLU A 931 20.02 -13.58 -19.78
N ARG A 932 21.04 -13.73 -18.92
CA ARG A 932 22.23 -14.54 -19.19
C ARG A 932 22.19 -15.82 -18.36
N HIS A 933 21.60 -16.85 -18.95
CA HIS A 933 21.34 -18.10 -18.26
C HIS A 933 22.60 -18.99 -18.20
N PRO A 934 22.94 -19.53 -17.01
CA PRO A 934 24.03 -20.48 -16.87
C PRO A 934 23.67 -21.83 -17.52
N GLU A 935 24.59 -22.42 -18.27
CA GLU A 935 24.48 -23.80 -18.78
C GLU A 935 25.04 -24.82 -17.78
N ARG A 936 26.14 -24.45 -17.12
CA ARG A 936 26.83 -25.27 -16.13
C ARG A 936 27.43 -24.41 -15.03
N ILE A 937 27.34 -24.89 -13.79
CA ILE A 937 28.01 -24.28 -12.64
C ILE A 937 28.86 -25.35 -11.95
N SER A 938 30.10 -24.99 -11.63
CA SER A 938 31.05 -25.82 -10.87
C SER A 938 31.57 -25.07 -9.66
N ILE A 939 31.75 -25.77 -8.54
CA ILE A 939 32.51 -25.26 -7.38
C ILE A 939 33.90 -25.88 -7.44
N GLU A 940 34.92 -25.03 -7.41
CA GLU A 940 36.32 -25.46 -7.49
C GLU A 940 37.13 -24.83 -6.36
N CYS A 941 38.08 -25.58 -5.81
CA CYS A 941 39.08 -25.05 -4.88
C CYS A 941 40.47 -25.39 -5.38
N SER A 942 41.32 -24.37 -5.54
CA SER A 942 42.70 -24.51 -6.00
C SER A 942 43.68 -24.36 -4.83
N GLY A 943 44.65 -25.27 -4.74
CA GLY A 943 45.74 -25.27 -3.77
C GLY A 943 47.03 -24.62 -4.30
N ALA A 944 48.01 -24.49 -3.41
CA ALA A 944 49.29 -23.83 -3.63
C ALA A 944 50.13 -24.39 -4.79
N GLU A 945 50.09 -25.72 -5.02
CA GLU A 945 50.87 -26.39 -6.06
C GLU A 945 50.15 -26.45 -7.43
N GLY A 946 49.03 -25.73 -7.60
CA GLY A 946 48.22 -25.77 -8.82
C GLY A 946 47.28 -26.98 -8.92
N SER A 947 47.11 -27.73 -7.84
CA SER A 947 46.05 -28.74 -7.73
C SER A 947 44.67 -28.06 -7.66
N THR A 948 43.71 -28.49 -8.46
CA THR A 948 42.32 -28.00 -8.42
C THR A 948 41.40 -29.16 -8.09
N ALA A 949 40.67 -29.02 -6.98
CA ALA A 949 39.61 -29.94 -6.58
C ALA A 949 38.26 -29.39 -7.07
N ILE A 950 37.52 -30.18 -7.87
CA ILE A 950 36.13 -29.87 -8.23
C ILE A 950 35.25 -30.48 -7.14
N LEU A 951 34.57 -29.63 -6.37
CA LEU A 951 33.77 -30.05 -5.23
C LEU A 951 32.35 -30.50 -5.64
N ASP A 952 31.77 -29.83 -6.62
CA ASP A 952 30.50 -30.22 -7.24
C ASP A 952 30.39 -29.60 -8.65
N THR A 953 29.55 -30.17 -9.50
CA THR A 953 29.22 -29.64 -10.83
C THR A 953 27.79 -30.00 -11.20
N VAL A 954 27.02 -29.01 -11.61
CA VAL A 954 25.62 -29.17 -11.99
C VAL A 954 25.35 -28.57 -13.37
N LEU A 955 24.62 -29.31 -14.20
CA LEU A 955 24.00 -28.75 -15.40
C LEU A 955 22.74 -28.00 -14.99
N THR A 956 22.54 -26.83 -15.54
CA THR A 956 21.46 -25.93 -15.16
C THR A 956 20.48 -25.80 -16.32
N PRO A 957 19.52 -26.73 -16.49
CA PRO A 957 18.45 -26.54 -17.46
C PRO A 957 17.55 -25.38 -17.03
N ARG A 958 16.94 -24.69 -18.00
CA ARG A 958 15.93 -23.66 -17.72
C ARG A 958 14.75 -24.29 -16.97
N ASN A 959 14.31 -23.62 -15.90
CA ASN A 959 13.11 -24.00 -15.17
C ASN A 959 11.89 -23.38 -15.86
N PRO A 960 10.95 -24.16 -16.44
CA PRO A 960 9.78 -23.60 -17.11
C PRO A 960 8.88 -22.80 -16.17
N ALA A 961 8.90 -23.06 -14.85
CA ALA A 961 8.17 -22.27 -13.86
C ALA A 961 8.64 -20.80 -13.80
N ALA A 962 9.82 -20.48 -14.33
CA ALA A 962 10.27 -19.09 -14.44
C ALA A 962 9.41 -18.25 -15.39
N ASP A 963 8.80 -18.90 -16.40
CA ASP A 963 7.90 -18.24 -17.36
C ASP A 963 6.50 -17.96 -16.74
N GLU A 964 6.21 -18.57 -15.58
CA GLU A 964 4.94 -18.44 -14.85
C GLU A 964 5.01 -17.43 -13.69
N LEU A 965 6.19 -16.87 -13.41
CA LEU A 965 6.36 -15.87 -12.35
C LEU A 965 5.43 -14.67 -12.60
N VAL A 966 4.60 -14.36 -11.60
CA VAL A 966 3.83 -13.12 -11.58
C VAL A 966 4.85 -11.99 -11.45
N GLY A 967 4.80 -10.94 -12.28
CA GLY A 967 5.71 -9.78 -12.15
C GLY A 967 5.66 -9.14 -10.75
N PRO A 968 6.68 -8.36 -10.33
CA PRO A 968 6.70 -7.83 -8.98
C PRO A 968 5.58 -6.82 -8.80
N VAL A 969 4.86 -6.90 -7.68
CA VAL A 969 3.84 -5.91 -7.32
C VAL A 969 4.51 -4.79 -6.54
N ILE A 970 4.43 -3.56 -7.06
CA ILE A 970 5.06 -2.38 -6.47
C ILE A 970 3.98 -1.39 -6.07
N VAL A 971 3.85 -1.14 -4.76
CA VAL A 971 2.81 -0.27 -4.18
C VAL A 971 3.45 0.95 -3.54
N GLY A 972 2.83 2.12 -3.73
CA GLY A 972 3.26 3.40 -3.15
C GLY A 972 4.06 4.29 -4.11
N GLN A 973 4.32 5.52 -3.68
CA GLN A 973 4.97 6.59 -4.46
C GLN A 973 4.35 6.74 -5.88
N GLU A 974 5.17 6.83 -6.93
CA GLU A 974 4.74 6.96 -8.32
C GLU A 974 3.94 5.76 -8.86
N ASN A 975 4.03 4.60 -8.20
CA ASN A 975 3.31 3.38 -8.58
C ASN A 975 1.87 3.39 -8.05
N GLY A 976 1.60 4.13 -6.97
CA GLY A 976 0.29 4.22 -6.35
C GLY A 976 -0.28 2.83 -6.01
N TYR A 977 -1.43 2.50 -6.59
CA TYR A 977 -2.11 1.21 -6.45
C TYR A 977 -2.37 0.53 -7.80
N ARG A 978 -1.56 0.85 -8.84
CA ARG A 978 -1.83 0.48 -10.25
C ARG A 978 -1.93 -1.01 -10.48
N ASP A 979 -1.09 -1.82 -9.84
CA ASP A 979 -1.11 -3.28 -10.01
C ASP A 979 -2.41 -3.91 -9.48
N PHE A 980 -3.09 -3.23 -8.55
CA PHE A 980 -4.42 -3.62 -8.09
C PHE A 980 -5.53 -3.12 -9.01
N ASP A 981 -5.40 -1.94 -9.61
CA ASP A 981 -6.45 -1.36 -10.45
C ASP A 981 -6.68 -2.27 -11.66
N VAL A 982 -7.80 -2.99 -11.60
CA VAL A 982 -8.20 -3.93 -12.63
C VAL A 982 -9.02 -3.18 -13.67
N ASP A 983 -8.60 -3.23 -14.93
CA ASP A 983 -9.41 -2.76 -16.06
C ASP A 983 -10.53 -3.77 -16.32
N MET A 984 -11.55 -3.74 -15.46
CA MET A 984 -12.77 -4.56 -15.54
C MET A 984 -13.98 -3.64 -15.34
N PRO A 985 -15.03 -3.75 -16.18
CA PRO A 985 -16.26 -3.00 -15.94
C PRO A 985 -16.94 -3.43 -14.64
N SER A 986 -17.70 -2.53 -14.00
CA SER A 986 -18.52 -2.87 -12.84
C SER A 986 -19.86 -3.48 -13.27
N GLY A 987 -20.26 -4.57 -12.61
CA GLY A 987 -21.57 -5.17 -12.75
C GLY A 987 -21.80 -5.93 -14.06
N TRP A 988 -23.03 -5.83 -14.56
CA TRP A 988 -23.46 -6.54 -15.76
C TRP A 988 -22.96 -5.86 -17.04
N MET A 989 -22.34 -6.62 -17.93
CA MET A 989 -21.76 -6.11 -19.18
C MET A 989 -22.19 -6.96 -20.37
N ALA A 990 -22.69 -6.32 -21.43
CA ALA A 990 -23.01 -7.02 -22.66
C ALA A 990 -21.76 -7.67 -23.26
N HIS A 991 -21.90 -8.90 -23.73
CA HIS A 991 -20.84 -9.57 -24.47
C HIS A 991 -20.54 -8.78 -25.76
N ASN A 992 -19.25 -8.73 -26.11
CA ASN A 992 -18.76 -8.17 -27.36
C ASN A 992 -17.63 -9.06 -27.88
N GLU A 993 -17.35 -8.98 -29.19
CA GLU A 993 -16.36 -9.84 -29.87
C GLU A 993 -14.92 -9.68 -29.34
N GLN A 994 -14.61 -8.60 -28.61
CA GLN A 994 -13.29 -8.35 -28.03
C GLN A 994 -13.15 -8.97 -26.63
N PHE A 995 -14.26 -9.36 -25.98
CA PHE A 995 -14.24 -9.90 -24.63
C PHE A 995 -14.04 -11.42 -24.65
N ASN A 996 -12.82 -11.86 -24.36
CA ASN A 996 -12.46 -13.26 -24.23
C ASN A 996 -11.93 -13.55 -22.80
N PRO A 997 -12.65 -14.31 -21.95
CA PRO A 997 -12.17 -14.67 -20.62
C PRO A 997 -10.82 -15.38 -20.57
N ALA A 998 -10.41 -16.06 -21.66
CA ALA A 998 -9.13 -16.74 -21.74
C ALA A 998 -7.95 -15.76 -21.85
N GLU A 999 -8.18 -14.53 -22.33
CA GLU A 999 -7.16 -13.48 -22.49
C GLU A 999 -7.00 -12.61 -21.23
N LEU A 1000 -7.92 -12.71 -20.29
CA LEU A 1000 -7.85 -12.00 -19.01
C LEU A 1000 -6.66 -12.51 -18.16
N THR A 1001 -6.08 -11.63 -17.35
CA THR A 1001 -5.13 -12.05 -16.30
C THR A 1001 -5.85 -12.89 -15.22
N ALA A 1002 -5.08 -13.64 -14.41
CA ALA A 1002 -5.67 -14.38 -13.29
C ALA A 1002 -6.42 -13.46 -12.31
N ASN A 1003 -5.88 -12.26 -12.05
CA ASN A 1003 -6.52 -11.25 -11.22
C ASN A 1003 -7.86 -10.78 -11.82
N GLN A 1004 -7.88 -10.41 -13.11
CA GLN A 1004 -9.12 -10.01 -13.82
C GLN A 1004 -10.19 -11.10 -13.79
N ARG A 1005 -9.81 -12.36 -14.09
CA ARG A 1005 -10.74 -13.49 -14.04
C ARG A 1005 -11.38 -13.70 -12.68
N SER A 1006 -10.64 -13.40 -11.59
CA SER A 1006 -11.15 -13.57 -10.23
C SER A 1006 -12.35 -12.67 -9.90
N TYR A 1007 -12.55 -11.59 -10.67
CA TYR A 1007 -13.70 -10.69 -10.54
C TYR A 1007 -14.90 -11.13 -11.36
N LEU A 1008 -14.78 -12.07 -12.29
CA LEU A 1008 -15.95 -12.62 -12.97
C LEU A 1008 -16.74 -13.50 -12.01
N ALA A 1009 -18.06 -13.28 -11.94
CA ALA A 1009 -18.92 -14.09 -11.11
C ALA A 1009 -19.00 -15.51 -11.66
N THR A 1010 -18.87 -16.50 -10.77
CA THR A 1010 -18.94 -17.91 -11.10
C THR A 1010 -20.00 -18.63 -10.28
N MET A 1011 -20.61 -19.67 -10.83
CA MET A 1011 -21.46 -20.61 -10.12
C MET A 1011 -20.88 -22.03 -10.18
N ARG A 1012 -21.29 -22.91 -9.25
CA ARG A 1012 -20.89 -24.32 -9.26
C ARG A 1012 -21.77 -25.14 -10.21
N LEU A 1013 -21.14 -25.90 -11.10
CA LEU A 1013 -21.76 -26.89 -11.98
C LEU A 1013 -21.02 -28.23 -11.80
N GLY A 1014 -21.56 -29.11 -10.96
CA GLY A 1014 -20.81 -30.30 -10.52
C GLY A 1014 -19.52 -29.90 -9.78
N GLU A 1015 -18.37 -30.38 -10.27
CA GLU A 1015 -17.02 -30.02 -9.80
C GLU A 1015 -16.44 -28.79 -10.54
N LYS A 1016 -17.13 -28.27 -11.56
CA LYS A 1016 -16.68 -27.12 -12.35
C LYS A 1016 -17.23 -25.81 -11.78
N SER A 1017 -16.53 -24.71 -12.09
CA SER A 1017 -17.02 -23.35 -11.86
C SER A 1017 -17.18 -22.66 -13.21
N GLU A 1018 -18.42 -22.31 -13.53
CA GLU A 1018 -18.78 -21.69 -14.81
C GLU A 1018 -19.19 -20.23 -14.58
N TYR A 1019 -18.92 -19.37 -15.57
CA TYR A 1019 -19.22 -17.94 -15.46
C TYR A 1019 -20.71 -17.67 -15.47
N VAL A 1020 -21.18 -16.81 -14.58
CA VAL A 1020 -22.57 -16.38 -14.49
C VAL A 1020 -22.90 -15.41 -15.62
N CYS A 1021 -24.08 -15.57 -16.22
CA CYS A 1021 -24.59 -14.70 -17.26
C CYS A 1021 -26.10 -14.46 -17.11
N ARG A 1022 -26.61 -13.46 -17.84
CA ARG A 1022 -28.05 -13.22 -17.99
C ARG A 1022 -28.40 -12.81 -19.42
N PHE A 1023 -29.65 -13.05 -19.82
CA PHE A 1023 -30.14 -12.71 -21.15
C PHE A 1023 -31.67 -12.55 -21.17
N PRO A 1024 -32.21 -11.70 -22.05
CA PRO A 1024 -33.65 -11.61 -22.26
C PRO A 1024 -34.18 -12.79 -23.10
N MET A 1025 -35.34 -13.32 -22.74
CA MET A 1025 -36.07 -14.34 -23.49
C MET A 1025 -37.56 -13.98 -23.56
N THR A 1026 -38.18 -14.13 -24.73
CA THR A 1026 -39.63 -13.94 -24.86
C THR A 1026 -40.37 -15.17 -24.36
N ILE A 1027 -41.19 -14.99 -23.32
CA ILE A 1027 -41.99 -16.02 -22.65
C ILE A 1027 -43.45 -15.53 -22.57
N ASN A 1028 -44.39 -16.30 -23.11
CA ASN A 1028 -45.81 -15.91 -23.18
C ASN A 1028 -46.06 -14.51 -23.80
N GLY A 1029 -45.20 -14.07 -24.72
CA GLY A 1029 -45.28 -12.77 -25.39
C GLY A 1029 -44.70 -11.58 -24.59
N ASN A 1030 -44.11 -11.82 -23.42
CA ASN A 1030 -43.39 -10.80 -22.64
C ASN A 1030 -41.90 -11.11 -22.60
N GLU A 1031 -41.06 -10.09 -22.65
CA GLU A 1031 -39.62 -10.25 -22.43
C GLU A 1031 -39.33 -10.46 -20.95
N LYS A 1032 -38.58 -11.52 -20.63
CA LYS A 1032 -38.19 -11.93 -19.28
C LYS A 1032 -36.68 -12.06 -19.21
N LEU A 1033 -36.08 -11.59 -18.13
CA LEU A 1033 -34.63 -11.68 -17.92
C LEU A 1033 -34.31 -12.96 -17.15
N LEU A 1034 -33.57 -13.86 -17.80
CA LEU A 1034 -33.18 -15.14 -17.22
C LEU A 1034 -31.68 -15.15 -16.88
N HIS A 1035 -31.27 -16.03 -15.96
CA HIS A 1035 -29.90 -16.13 -15.45
C HIS A 1035 -29.39 -17.55 -15.58
N GLY A 1036 -28.21 -17.72 -16.17
CA GLY A 1036 -27.62 -19.02 -16.44
C GLY A 1036 -26.11 -18.99 -16.23
N TYR A 1037 -25.43 -19.91 -16.91
CA TYR A 1037 -23.98 -19.93 -17.02
C TYR A 1037 -23.54 -19.90 -18.49
N VAL A 1038 -22.30 -19.48 -18.72
CA VAL A 1038 -21.76 -19.36 -20.07
C VAL A 1038 -21.18 -20.70 -20.53
N GLU A 1039 -21.64 -21.17 -21.68
CA GLU A 1039 -21.05 -22.28 -22.43
C GLU A 1039 -20.19 -21.73 -23.58
N SER A 1040 -19.01 -22.31 -23.79
CA SER A 1040 -18.08 -21.96 -24.87
C SER A 1040 -18.05 -23.03 -25.95
N PHE A 1041 -18.27 -22.65 -27.20
CA PHE A 1041 -18.25 -23.55 -28.36
C PHE A 1041 -16.91 -23.53 -29.12
N GLY A 1042 -15.94 -22.74 -28.63
CA GLY A 1042 -14.70 -22.45 -29.36
C GLY A 1042 -14.86 -21.32 -30.39
N ASN A 1043 -13.75 -20.85 -30.97
CA ASN A 1043 -13.71 -19.78 -31.98
C ASN A 1043 -14.32 -18.42 -31.56
N GLY A 1044 -14.49 -18.17 -30.26
CA GLY A 1044 -15.10 -16.93 -29.75
C GLY A 1044 -16.63 -16.96 -29.67
N ASP A 1045 -17.26 -18.11 -29.92
CA ASP A 1045 -18.71 -18.28 -29.77
C ASP A 1045 -19.07 -18.73 -28.34
N TYR A 1046 -19.90 -17.92 -27.69
CA TYR A 1046 -20.40 -18.15 -26.33
C TYR A 1046 -21.93 -18.11 -26.31
N GLN A 1047 -22.55 -18.86 -25.40
CA GLN A 1047 -23.98 -18.84 -25.18
C GLN A 1047 -24.28 -18.85 -23.69
N CYS A 1048 -25.26 -18.06 -23.24
CA CYS A 1048 -25.78 -18.18 -21.89
C CYS A 1048 -26.86 -19.26 -21.84
N THR A 1049 -26.72 -20.23 -20.94
CA THR A 1049 -27.59 -21.42 -20.89
C THR A 1049 -27.99 -21.81 -19.47
N GLY A 1050 -29.17 -22.42 -19.34
CA GLY A 1050 -29.61 -23.15 -18.16
C GLY A 1050 -29.12 -24.59 -18.12
N GLY A 1051 -28.35 -25.05 -19.12
CA GLY A 1051 -27.92 -26.45 -19.25
C GLY A 1051 -29.04 -27.39 -19.71
N SER A 1052 -28.77 -28.70 -19.66
CA SER A 1052 -29.72 -29.72 -20.12
C SER A 1052 -30.88 -29.99 -19.16
N ASP A 1053 -30.78 -29.53 -17.92
CA ASP A 1053 -31.75 -29.86 -16.86
C ASP A 1053 -32.71 -28.73 -16.51
N ILE A 1054 -32.52 -27.53 -17.08
CA ILE A 1054 -33.36 -26.35 -16.82
C ILE A 1054 -34.05 -25.93 -18.12
N THR A 1055 -35.38 -25.91 -18.10
CA THR A 1055 -36.24 -25.60 -19.25
C THR A 1055 -37.19 -24.44 -18.94
N VAL A 1056 -37.67 -23.79 -19.99
CA VAL A 1056 -38.73 -22.79 -19.93
C VAL A 1056 -40.01 -23.41 -20.46
N ARG A 1057 -41.12 -23.26 -19.72
CA ARG A 1057 -42.45 -23.77 -20.11
C ARG A 1057 -43.42 -22.64 -20.35
N ASP A 1058 -43.90 -22.52 -21.57
CA ASP A 1058 -44.85 -21.48 -21.98
C ASP A 1058 -45.88 -21.99 -22.99
N ASN A 1059 -46.65 -21.06 -23.59
CA ASN A 1059 -47.66 -21.38 -24.60
C ASN A 1059 -47.12 -22.06 -25.87
N GLN A 1060 -45.80 -22.10 -26.08
CA GLN A 1060 -45.13 -22.81 -27.18
C GLN A 1060 -44.65 -24.21 -26.79
N GLY A 1061 -44.78 -24.60 -25.52
CA GLY A 1061 -44.33 -25.88 -24.98
C GLY A 1061 -43.14 -25.74 -24.04
N GLU A 1062 -42.39 -26.83 -23.86
CA GLU A 1062 -41.14 -26.86 -23.11
C GLU A 1062 -39.98 -26.59 -24.06
N ARG A 1063 -39.19 -25.55 -23.76
CA ARG A 1063 -38.07 -25.06 -24.57
C ARG A 1063 -36.79 -24.99 -23.73
N GLU A 1064 -35.65 -25.10 -24.38
CA GLU A 1064 -34.35 -24.91 -23.72
C GLU A 1064 -34.18 -23.46 -23.26
N MET A 1065 -33.56 -23.30 -22.09
CA MET A 1065 -33.21 -21.98 -21.56
C MET A 1065 -31.86 -21.54 -22.14
N VAL A 1066 -31.87 -20.94 -23.33
CA VAL A 1066 -30.64 -20.53 -24.03
C VAL A 1066 -30.77 -19.14 -24.66
N SER A 1067 -29.69 -18.37 -24.65
CA SER A 1067 -29.58 -17.11 -25.37
C SER A 1067 -29.32 -17.33 -26.87
N GLU A 1068 -29.49 -16.30 -27.69
CA GLU A 1068 -28.82 -16.26 -28.99
C GLU A 1068 -27.29 -16.23 -28.78
N LEU A 1069 -26.53 -16.76 -29.75
CA LEU A 1069 -25.07 -16.77 -29.68
C LEU A 1069 -24.54 -15.35 -29.50
N ASN A 1070 -23.63 -15.16 -28.53
CA ASN A 1070 -22.97 -13.90 -28.23
C ASN A 1070 -23.93 -12.75 -27.83
N GLN A 1071 -25.21 -13.03 -27.56
CA GLN A 1071 -26.22 -12.05 -27.13
C GLN A 1071 -26.66 -12.29 -25.67
N PHE A 1072 -25.77 -11.98 -24.74
CA PHE A 1072 -26.02 -12.07 -23.30
C PHE A 1072 -25.11 -11.07 -22.55
N GLU A 1073 -25.30 -10.95 -21.24
CA GLU A 1073 -24.45 -10.15 -20.36
C GLU A 1073 -23.63 -11.04 -19.41
N TRP A 1074 -22.35 -10.70 -19.26
CA TRP A 1074 -21.45 -11.22 -18.22
C TRP A 1074 -21.64 -10.45 -16.92
N LEU A 1075 -21.22 -11.04 -15.81
CA LEU A 1075 -21.19 -10.35 -14.51
C LEU A 1075 -19.76 -10.21 -13.99
N SER A 1076 -19.32 -8.96 -13.85
CA SER A 1076 -18.16 -8.59 -13.06
C SER A 1076 -18.59 -8.15 -11.66
N LEU A 1077 -17.88 -8.68 -10.67
CA LEU A 1077 -18.02 -8.34 -9.26
C LEU A 1077 -17.11 -7.18 -8.86
N TYR A 1078 -16.36 -6.56 -9.78
CA TYR A 1078 -15.47 -5.43 -9.49
C TYR A 1078 -16.28 -4.14 -9.28
N ASP A 1079 -16.48 -3.72 -8.03
CA ASP A 1079 -17.02 -2.38 -7.72
C ASP A 1079 -16.54 -1.92 -6.34
N ARG A 1080 -15.55 -1.01 -6.36
CA ARG A 1080 -14.93 -0.48 -5.13
C ARG A 1080 -15.90 0.34 -4.27
N SER A 1081 -16.92 0.95 -4.86
CA SER A 1081 -17.91 1.74 -4.12
C SER A 1081 -18.95 0.85 -3.44
N GLN A 1082 -19.27 -0.28 -4.06
CA GLN A 1082 -20.30 -1.22 -3.63
C GLN A 1082 -19.77 -2.48 -2.94
N VAL A 1083 -18.50 -2.53 -2.54
CA VAL A 1083 -17.91 -3.73 -1.90
C VAL A 1083 -18.79 -4.27 -0.78
N GLY A 1084 -19.06 -5.58 -0.82
CA GLY A 1084 -19.94 -6.27 0.12
C GLY A 1084 -21.43 -6.09 -0.14
N ALA A 1085 -21.83 -5.15 -0.99
CA ALA A 1085 -23.22 -4.98 -1.38
C ALA A 1085 -23.69 -6.14 -2.27
N PRO A 1086 -24.92 -6.63 -2.07
CA PRO A 1086 -25.49 -7.67 -2.91
C PRO A 1086 -25.64 -7.20 -4.37
N VAL A 1087 -25.30 -8.07 -5.32
CA VAL A 1087 -25.56 -7.83 -6.74
C VAL A 1087 -27.06 -7.95 -7.00
N ILE A 1088 -27.63 -6.96 -7.68
CA ILE A 1088 -29.04 -6.97 -8.07
C ILE A 1088 -29.23 -7.79 -9.35
N ALA A 1089 -30.24 -8.67 -9.35
CA ALA A 1089 -30.47 -9.62 -10.43
C ALA A 1089 -31.07 -8.97 -11.70
N SER A 1090 -31.97 -7.99 -11.53
CA SER A 1090 -32.62 -7.26 -12.62
C SER A 1090 -32.72 -5.77 -12.29
N PRO A 1091 -32.45 -4.85 -13.23
CA PRO A 1091 -32.64 -3.41 -13.03
C PRO A 1091 -34.07 -3.00 -12.65
N GLN A 1092 -35.06 -3.84 -12.93
CA GLN A 1092 -36.48 -3.55 -12.68
C GLN A 1092 -36.94 -4.00 -11.29
N SER A 1093 -36.06 -4.58 -10.46
CA SER A 1093 -36.38 -5.08 -9.13
C SER A 1093 -35.22 -4.86 -8.16
N ASN A 1094 -35.49 -4.92 -6.84
CA ASN A 1094 -34.44 -4.94 -5.81
C ASN A 1094 -34.03 -6.37 -5.41
N ALA A 1095 -34.38 -7.38 -6.22
CA ALA A 1095 -34.08 -8.77 -5.88
C ALA A 1095 -32.58 -9.06 -6.04
N THR A 1096 -32.00 -9.70 -5.01
CA THR A 1096 -30.57 -10.05 -4.99
C THR A 1096 -30.29 -11.29 -5.82
N LEU A 1097 -29.20 -11.29 -6.58
CA LEU A 1097 -28.72 -12.43 -7.36
C LEU A 1097 -28.23 -13.55 -6.43
N CYS A 1098 -28.62 -14.79 -6.72
CA CYS A 1098 -28.21 -15.97 -5.98
C CYS A 1098 -27.84 -17.13 -6.91
N SER A 1099 -26.92 -17.98 -6.44
CA SER A 1099 -26.54 -19.23 -7.12
C SER A 1099 -26.48 -20.39 -6.14
N LEU A 1100 -26.75 -21.61 -6.60
CA LEU A 1100 -26.64 -22.80 -5.76
C LEU A 1100 -25.18 -23.11 -5.41
N THR A 1101 -24.92 -23.51 -4.16
CA THR A 1101 -23.56 -23.77 -3.64
C THR A 1101 -23.26 -25.24 -3.37
N LYS A 1102 -24.29 -26.07 -3.22
CA LYS A 1102 -24.15 -27.48 -2.82
C LYS A 1102 -23.41 -28.35 -3.84
N GLY A 1103 -23.38 -27.98 -5.12
CA GLY A 1103 -22.79 -28.80 -6.19
C GLY A 1103 -23.52 -30.14 -6.40
N GLY A 1104 -23.09 -30.91 -7.41
CA GLY A 1104 -23.69 -32.21 -7.75
C GLY A 1104 -24.82 -32.11 -8.80
N GLU A 1105 -25.97 -32.75 -8.57
CA GLU A 1105 -27.10 -32.81 -9.50
C GLU A 1105 -27.85 -31.46 -9.66
N TRP A 1106 -27.68 -30.53 -8.72
CA TRP A 1106 -28.44 -29.27 -8.68
C TRP A 1106 -27.53 -28.06 -8.89
N TYR A 1107 -27.89 -27.22 -9.86
CA TYR A 1107 -27.18 -26.00 -10.25
C TYR A 1107 -28.16 -24.91 -10.73
N GLY A 1108 -27.61 -23.73 -11.01
CA GLY A 1108 -28.35 -22.62 -11.61
C GLY A 1108 -28.23 -21.32 -10.82
N VAL A 1109 -28.66 -20.26 -11.48
CA VAL A 1109 -28.64 -18.89 -11.00
C VAL A 1109 -30.05 -18.34 -11.03
N GLY A 1110 -30.40 -17.53 -10.05
CA GLY A 1110 -31.68 -16.84 -9.98
C GLY A 1110 -31.60 -15.65 -9.04
N PHE A 1111 -32.72 -15.34 -8.40
CA PHE A 1111 -32.83 -14.22 -7.48
C PHE A 1111 -33.59 -14.57 -6.20
N VAL A 1112 -33.28 -13.85 -5.12
CA VAL A 1112 -33.91 -14.05 -3.82
C VAL A 1112 -35.29 -13.38 -3.81
N ASN A 1113 -36.34 -14.17 -3.63
CA ASN A 1113 -37.70 -13.65 -3.51
C ASN A 1113 -38.02 -13.14 -2.09
N ALA A 1114 -39.21 -12.57 -1.89
CA ALA A 1114 -39.66 -12.06 -0.59
C ALA A 1114 -39.74 -13.14 0.53
N GLY A 1115 -39.78 -14.41 0.16
CA GLY A 1115 -39.75 -15.55 1.10
C GLY A 1115 -38.35 -16.02 1.45
N GLY A 1116 -37.29 -15.37 0.96
CA GLY A 1116 -35.90 -15.78 1.19
C GLY A 1116 -35.51 -17.05 0.42
N GLN A 1117 -36.19 -17.35 -0.69
CA GLN A 1117 -35.87 -18.48 -1.56
C GLN A 1117 -35.14 -17.99 -2.80
N CYS A 1118 -34.15 -18.76 -3.26
CA CYS A 1118 -33.52 -18.53 -4.56
C CYS A 1118 -34.42 -19.13 -5.65
N VAL A 1119 -34.94 -18.28 -6.54
CA VAL A 1119 -35.93 -18.64 -7.57
C VAL A 1119 -35.55 -18.08 -8.92
N GLN A 1120 -36.15 -18.62 -9.97
CA GLN A 1120 -36.15 -18.04 -11.31
C GLN A 1120 -37.55 -17.50 -11.65
N GLU A 1121 -37.74 -17.04 -12.88
CA GLU A 1121 -39.08 -16.76 -13.41
C GLU A 1121 -40.01 -17.99 -13.23
N PRO A 1122 -41.31 -17.80 -12.94
CA PRO A 1122 -42.25 -18.90 -12.64
C PRO A 1122 -42.39 -19.96 -13.75
N GLU A 1123 -42.03 -19.60 -14.98
CA GLU A 1123 -41.99 -20.44 -16.16
C GLU A 1123 -40.73 -21.32 -16.28
N VAL A 1124 -39.76 -21.19 -15.36
CA VAL A 1124 -38.51 -21.97 -15.35
C VAL A 1124 -38.66 -23.23 -14.48
N TYR A 1125 -38.41 -24.38 -15.08
CA TYR A 1125 -38.58 -25.71 -14.48
C TYR A 1125 -37.32 -26.54 -14.61
N TRP A 1126 -37.18 -27.50 -13.71
CA TRP A 1126 -36.30 -28.64 -13.87
C TRP A 1126 -36.89 -29.61 -14.90
N SER A 1127 -36.02 -30.36 -15.58
CA SER A 1127 -36.36 -31.46 -16.50
C SER A 1127 -37.23 -32.53 -15.82
N ASN A 1128 -37.16 -32.66 -14.49
CA ASN A 1128 -38.01 -33.53 -13.68
C ASN A 1128 -39.45 -33.03 -13.46
N GLY A 1129 -39.79 -31.84 -13.96
CA GLY A 1129 -41.13 -31.26 -13.90
C GLY A 1129 -41.42 -30.32 -12.73
N ASN A 1130 -40.49 -30.14 -11.80
CA ASN A 1130 -40.65 -29.21 -10.67
C ASN A 1130 -40.16 -27.80 -11.03
N GLN A 1131 -40.72 -26.76 -10.40
CA GLN A 1131 -40.21 -25.39 -10.56
C GLN A 1131 -38.80 -25.24 -9.99
N TRP A 1132 -37.99 -24.33 -10.58
CA TRP A 1132 -36.66 -24.01 -10.06
C TRP A 1132 -36.78 -23.07 -8.84
N ILE A 1133 -36.88 -23.66 -7.64
CA ILE A 1133 -37.06 -22.94 -6.37
C ILE A 1133 -36.27 -23.64 -5.26
N PHE A 1134 -35.44 -22.87 -4.53
CA PHE A 1134 -34.59 -23.40 -3.46
C PHE A 1134 -34.67 -22.56 -2.19
N SER A 1135 -35.16 -23.15 -1.10
CA SER A 1135 -35.22 -22.49 0.23
C SER A 1135 -33.89 -22.55 0.99
N SER A 1136 -32.89 -23.31 0.53
CA SER A 1136 -31.57 -23.43 1.17
C SER A 1136 -30.52 -23.93 0.17
N GLY A 1137 -29.23 -23.83 0.53
CA GLY A 1137 -28.13 -24.33 -0.30
C GLY A 1137 -27.75 -23.41 -1.47
N TYR A 1138 -28.02 -22.12 -1.33
CA TYR A 1138 -27.60 -21.06 -2.24
C TYR A 1138 -26.77 -20.01 -1.50
N ALA A 1139 -26.02 -19.21 -2.24
CA ALA A 1139 -25.34 -18.00 -1.75
C ALA A 1139 -25.73 -16.81 -2.62
N VAL A 1140 -25.58 -15.61 -2.06
CA VAL A 1140 -25.76 -14.35 -2.78
C VAL A 1140 -24.44 -13.87 -3.37
N HIS A 1141 -24.49 -13.28 -4.56
CA HIS A 1141 -23.31 -12.61 -5.13
C HIS A 1141 -23.16 -11.22 -4.53
N GLN A 1142 -21.93 -10.84 -4.23
CA GLN A 1142 -21.57 -9.51 -3.70
C GLN A 1142 -20.41 -8.92 -4.50
N TYR A 1143 -20.40 -7.60 -4.62
CA TYR A 1143 -19.26 -6.87 -5.19
C TYR A 1143 -18.01 -6.99 -4.28
N ARG A 1144 -16.83 -6.91 -4.91
CA ARG A 1144 -15.51 -7.17 -4.31
C ARG A 1144 -14.57 -5.98 -4.42
#